data_AF-A0A6N9HMG4-F1
#
_entry.id   AF-A0A6N9HMG4-F1
#
_cell.length_a   1.000
_cell.length_b   1.000
_cell.length_c   1.000
_cell.angle_alpha   90.00
_cell.angle_beta   90.00
_cell.angle_gamma   90.00
#
_symmetry.space_group_name_H-M   'P 1'
#
loop_
_entity.id
_entity.type
_entity.pdbx_description
1 polymer ?
#
loop_
_entity_poly.entity_id
_entity_poly.type
_entity_poly.pdbx_seq_one_letter_code
_entity_poly.pdbx_strand_id
1 'polypeptide(L)'
;MKNQKNMTSTVTLISSSPSVRAESVDARSNIVLTFSGPVKAGAGKFEILDRSDRTLVSEPMSGSHVTISGNTVTIDPPRDLPYLSSIKLVFTGDWLLDSSGAAISTPSDFIFWTGMSATALDMQGTDMADILHGSDLVDRLDGGAGNDEIGGFGGNDVLAGGLGDDSVWGGDGDDLLLGGDGNDFLQGNEGNDVLEGGAGDDELRDFAGNDTLSGGDGNDRIYSWGPGRSFIDGGRGDDSIIARQSDIVAAGDGNDIIQLQLLSDSTDGRVDGGAGDDRFEIGLLTGTSGSINLTGGSGRDTYVLQLSRNHEGVGAGRGEITDFAAGVRGDQIDLAPLIIDYQYKHGYNTGNPFAPGGFVRLQSDGADTLLLLLEDGERTLLRLKNVQPQQLTGDNFVGGYRPDGGSQGLSLQGTGANDVLTGYEVDDQLMGGHGDDVLDGAGGNDVLRGGAGVDELLGGYGDDVLDGGTGNDVLRDYSGRNTLRGGAGNDSLSVGGTDFVAEGDDGDDIIYAGGNGRVSGGNGNDVLRAAAGAMLILDGGSGNDTIDITGIFGGAIVTASGGSGRDVFNVGNVAPNRVTVSDFTTGAGGDLIDVSGVMPYSPNGNPFGTGHLRLRQEGLDTILEFSWAGAAGSGTDWRDIATFSNTNAADFTRDNFLHGISPDGGNEGPTLVGGSGNDELRGQFLNDLLEGNDGNDQLYGGFGNDVLRGGNGDDMLDGGGGDDLLDGGAGFDVVQLARKRFDFKIWVENGSFKVQDLQGLSGTDTLQGIERLQLDGTTVAFDGNGVGGQVYRLYQAAFDRAPDQVGMGFWIHHADRGQDLVSIAEAFVTSAEFKTLYGAAPTNAEVIDRLYYNVLHRAPDAEGRAFWLDVLDRKLAPLSSVLVGFSESKENVANLAEVIGKGFDYTTWYG
;
A
#
# COMPACT_ATOMS: atom_id res chain seq x y z
N MET A 1 37.07 -19.51 65.01
CA MET A 1 36.20 -20.45 65.76
C MET A 1 35.08 -19.63 66.36
N LYS A 2 33.79 -19.86 66.17
CA LYS A 2 33.04 -20.91 65.48
C LYS A 2 31.62 -20.36 65.24
N ASN A 3 31.03 -20.70 64.09
CA ASN A 3 29.59 -20.82 63.83
C ASN A 3 28.80 -19.53 63.56
N GLN A 4 28.98 -18.92 62.38
CA GLN A 4 27.78 -18.66 61.57
C GLN A 4 27.29 -20.04 61.15
N LYS A 5 26.39 -20.62 61.95
CA LYS A 5 25.59 -21.76 61.48
C LYS A 5 24.93 -21.25 60.20
N ASN A 6 25.06 -22.01 59.12
CA ASN A 6 23.94 -22.21 58.20
C ASN A 6 22.76 -22.61 59.09
N MET A 7 22.02 -21.63 59.60
CA MET A 7 20.75 -21.89 60.25
C MET A 7 19.81 -22.12 59.09
N THR A 8 19.65 -23.40 58.72
CA THR A 8 18.48 -23.81 57.96
C THR A 8 17.30 -23.60 58.89
N SER A 9 16.37 -22.73 58.48
CA SER A 9 15.12 -22.54 59.20
C SER A 9 14.41 -23.89 59.40
N THR A 10 13.81 -24.09 60.57
CA THR A 10 12.94 -25.24 60.83
C THR A 10 11.47 -24.94 60.52
N VAL A 11 11.16 -23.71 60.10
CA VAL A 11 9.82 -23.30 59.68
C VAL A 11 9.56 -23.81 58.26
N THR A 12 8.43 -24.46 58.07
CA THR A 12 8.01 -25.09 56.80
C THR A 12 6.60 -24.67 56.45
N LEU A 13 6.26 -24.66 55.16
CA LEU A 13 4.88 -24.47 54.69
C LEU A 13 4.01 -25.65 55.18
N ILE A 14 2.90 -25.34 55.86
CA ILE A 14 1.91 -26.31 56.36
C ILE A 14 0.80 -26.51 55.34
N SER A 15 0.25 -25.41 54.83
CA SER A 15 -0.89 -25.44 53.93
C SER A 15 -0.94 -24.20 53.04
N SER A 16 -1.66 -24.33 51.94
CA SER A 16 -1.98 -23.22 51.05
C SER A 16 -3.45 -23.24 50.68
N SER A 17 -3.99 -22.05 50.42
CA SER A 17 -5.29 -21.83 49.81
C SER A 17 -5.10 -20.83 48.67
N PRO A 18 -5.32 -21.20 47.40
CA PRO A 18 -5.69 -22.53 46.93
C PRO A 18 -4.64 -23.62 47.25
N SER A 19 -5.05 -24.89 47.27
CA SER A 19 -4.10 -26.00 47.36
C SER A 19 -3.27 -26.10 46.08
N VAL A 20 -2.04 -26.62 46.19
CA VAL A 20 -1.22 -26.92 45.00
C VAL A 20 -2.00 -27.86 44.08
N ARG A 21 -2.13 -27.48 42.81
CA ARG A 21 -2.91 -28.09 41.73
C ARG A 21 -4.42 -28.11 41.96
N ALA A 22 -4.94 -27.17 42.73
CA ALA A 22 -6.39 -26.93 42.74
C ALA A 22 -6.88 -26.57 41.34
N GLU A 23 -8.07 -27.04 41.00
CA GLU A 23 -8.80 -26.68 39.79
C GLU A 23 -9.97 -25.77 40.15
N SER A 24 -10.42 -24.97 39.18
CA SER A 24 -11.56 -24.06 39.33
C SER A 24 -11.41 -23.07 40.51
N VAL A 25 -10.19 -22.60 40.73
CA VAL A 25 -9.90 -21.57 41.73
C VAL A 25 -10.45 -20.25 41.23
N ASP A 26 -11.25 -19.56 42.04
CA ASP A 26 -11.69 -18.21 41.71
C ASP A 26 -10.47 -17.29 41.50
N ALA A 27 -10.38 -16.70 40.31
CA ALA A 27 -9.31 -15.79 39.91
C ALA A 27 -9.13 -14.58 40.84
N ARG A 28 -10.17 -14.22 41.60
CA ARG A 28 -10.19 -13.12 42.59
C ARG A 28 -9.79 -13.54 43.99
N SER A 29 -9.54 -14.84 44.22
CA SER A 29 -9.26 -15.34 45.56
C SER A 29 -7.82 -15.05 46.01
N ASN A 30 -7.69 -14.55 47.24
CA ASN A 30 -6.40 -14.37 47.91
C ASN A 30 -5.60 -15.68 47.97
N ILE A 31 -4.30 -15.62 47.69
CA ILE A 31 -3.39 -16.74 47.88
C ILE A 31 -2.85 -16.70 49.31
N VAL A 32 -3.28 -17.64 50.14
CA VAL A 32 -2.94 -17.72 51.56
C VAL A 32 -2.00 -18.89 51.82
N LEU A 33 -0.80 -18.60 52.32
CA LEU A 33 0.22 -19.57 52.71
C LEU A 33 0.37 -19.59 54.24
N THR A 34 0.25 -20.76 54.85
CA THR A 34 0.34 -20.93 56.32
C THR A 34 1.56 -21.78 56.68
N PHE A 35 2.36 -21.32 57.65
CA PHE A 35 3.63 -21.92 58.04
C PHE A 35 3.62 -22.50 59.47
N SER A 36 4.59 -23.35 59.78
CA SER A 36 4.73 -24.02 61.08
C SER A 36 5.22 -23.15 62.23
N GLY A 37 5.59 -21.91 61.96
CA GLY A 37 5.96 -20.91 62.94
C GLY A 37 5.89 -19.49 62.36
N PRO A 38 6.10 -18.44 63.18
CA PRO A 38 6.05 -17.06 62.73
C PRO A 38 7.08 -16.74 61.65
N VAL A 39 6.67 -15.98 60.64
CA VAL A 39 7.50 -15.58 59.49
C VAL A 39 7.58 -14.06 59.36
N LYS A 40 8.60 -13.58 58.66
CA LYS A 40 8.82 -12.17 58.32
C LYS A 40 9.26 -12.04 56.87
N ALA A 41 8.98 -10.90 56.26
CA ALA A 41 9.48 -10.56 54.94
C ALA A 41 11.01 -10.60 54.91
N GLY A 42 11.57 -11.30 53.93
CA GLY A 42 12.98 -11.24 53.58
C GLY A 42 13.24 -10.30 52.40
N ALA A 43 14.47 -10.30 51.89
CA ALA A 43 14.89 -9.42 50.79
C ALA A 43 14.53 -9.94 49.38
N GLY A 44 13.94 -11.14 49.28
CA GLY A 44 13.48 -11.74 48.03
C GLY A 44 12.10 -11.24 47.57
N LYS A 45 11.60 -11.86 46.49
CA LYS A 45 10.32 -11.50 45.83
C LYS A 45 9.46 -12.72 45.52
N PHE A 46 8.18 -12.48 45.26
CA PHE A 46 7.27 -13.45 44.65
C PHE A 46 6.95 -13.02 43.21
N GLU A 47 6.64 -14.00 42.37
CA GLU A 47 6.23 -13.83 40.99
C GLU A 47 5.01 -14.70 40.70
N ILE A 48 4.03 -14.15 39.99
CA ILE A 48 2.87 -14.88 39.46
C ILE A 48 3.08 -15.00 37.96
N LEU A 49 3.02 -16.21 37.42
CA LEU A 49 3.23 -16.52 36.01
C LEU A 49 1.99 -17.19 35.41
N ASP A 50 1.70 -16.94 34.14
CA ASP A 50 0.65 -17.63 33.38
C ASP A 50 1.11 -18.97 32.78
N ARG A 51 0.25 -19.61 31.99
CA ARG A 51 0.51 -20.92 31.35
C ARG A 51 1.70 -20.93 30.39
N SER A 52 2.12 -19.77 29.91
CA SER A 52 3.27 -19.59 29.01
C SER A 52 4.54 -19.17 29.77
N ASP A 53 4.53 -19.27 31.10
CA ASP A 53 5.57 -18.74 32.01
C ASP A 53 5.79 -17.22 31.86
N ARG A 54 4.82 -16.46 31.32
CA ARG A 54 4.90 -14.99 31.30
C ARG A 54 4.61 -14.46 32.69
N THR A 55 5.47 -13.57 33.19
CA THR A 55 5.30 -12.94 34.51
C THR A 55 4.15 -11.93 34.48
N LEU A 56 3.10 -12.22 35.25
CA LEU A 56 1.94 -11.35 35.46
C LEU A 56 2.20 -10.34 36.60
N VAL A 57 2.90 -10.77 37.65
CA VAL A 57 3.22 -9.94 38.84
C VAL A 57 4.63 -10.29 39.31
N SER A 58 5.42 -9.29 39.74
CA SER A 58 6.75 -9.49 40.33
C SER A 58 6.99 -8.45 41.42
N GLU A 59 6.91 -8.84 42.69
CA GLU A 59 6.97 -7.89 43.82
C GLU A 59 7.79 -8.39 45.01
N PRO A 60 8.48 -7.49 45.74
CA PRO A 60 9.17 -7.85 46.96
C PRO A 60 8.18 -8.36 48.02
N MET A 61 8.64 -9.21 48.94
CA MET A 61 7.78 -9.72 50.03
C MET A 61 7.36 -8.65 51.05
N SER A 62 7.85 -7.41 50.91
CA SER A 62 7.41 -6.21 51.62
C SER A 62 6.50 -5.29 50.78
N GLY A 63 6.05 -5.74 49.61
CA GLY A 63 5.17 -5.02 48.70
C GLY A 63 3.75 -4.83 49.25
N SER A 64 2.96 -3.97 48.60
CA SER A 64 1.59 -3.64 49.01
C SER A 64 0.63 -4.82 48.93
N HIS A 65 0.93 -5.80 48.07
CA HIS A 65 0.12 -6.98 47.83
C HIS A 65 0.37 -8.13 48.82
N VAL A 66 1.32 -7.97 49.75
CA VAL A 66 1.71 -9.02 50.70
C VAL A 66 1.39 -8.60 52.13
N THR A 67 0.47 -9.32 52.76
CA THR A 67 0.19 -9.19 54.19
C THR A 67 0.75 -10.37 54.96
N ILE A 68 1.71 -10.11 55.86
CA ILE A 68 2.27 -11.12 56.76
C ILE A 68 1.71 -10.93 58.16
N SER A 69 0.98 -11.92 58.66
CA SER A 69 0.39 -11.91 60.00
C SER A 69 0.74 -13.20 60.74
N GLY A 70 1.67 -13.10 61.70
CA GLY A 70 2.13 -14.24 62.48
C GLY A 70 2.80 -15.30 61.61
N ASN A 71 2.14 -16.44 61.43
CA ASN A 71 2.60 -17.57 60.61
C ASN A 71 1.88 -17.66 59.25
N THR A 72 1.12 -16.65 58.86
CA THR A 72 0.36 -16.61 57.60
C THR A 72 0.87 -15.49 56.70
N VAL A 73 1.00 -15.80 55.42
CA VAL A 73 1.28 -14.86 54.34
C VAL A 73 0.09 -14.86 53.39
N THR A 74 -0.53 -13.71 53.21
CA THR A 74 -1.60 -13.50 52.23
C THR A 74 -1.04 -12.66 51.09
N ILE A 75 -1.18 -13.17 49.86
CA ILE A 75 -0.85 -12.47 48.62
C ILE A 75 -2.17 -12.13 47.93
N ASP A 76 -2.41 -10.84 47.79
CA ASP A 76 -3.57 -10.24 47.13
C ASP A 76 -3.16 -9.83 45.70
N PRO A 77 -3.57 -10.53 44.64
CA PRO A 77 -3.12 -10.23 43.28
C PRO A 77 -3.49 -8.80 42.85
N PRO A 78 -2.56 -7.96 42.33
CA PRO A 78 -2.85 -6.60 41.87
C PRO A 78 -3.84 -6.49 40.70
N ARG A 79 -4.01 -7.59 39.96
CA ARG A 79 -4.97 -7.78 38.88
C ARG A 79 -5.51 -9.20 39.03
N ASP A 80 -6.82 -9.38 38.88
CA ASP A 80 -7.44 -10.71 38.90
C ASP A 80 -6.64 -11.66 37.99
N LEU A 81 -6.46 -12.91 38.43
CA LEU A 81 -5.69 -13.88 37.66
C LEU A 81 -6.42 -14.20 36.35
N PRO A 82 -5.74 -14.47 35.22
CA PRO A 82 -6.42 -14.86 34.00
C PRO A 82 -7.32 -16.08 34.24
N TYR A 83 -8.58 -16.00 33.80
CA TYR A 83 -9.59 -17.06 33.94
C TYR A 83 -9.23 -18.28 33.07
N LEU A 84 -9.74 -19.46 33.45
CA LEU A 84 -9.54 -20.73 32.75
C LEU A 84 -8.07 -21.03 32.40
N SER A 85 -7.15 -20.56 33.24
CA SER A 85 -5.71 -20.57 32.98
C SER A 85 -4.94 -21.24 34.10
N SER A 86 -3.80 -21.84 33.75
CA SER A 86 -2.83 -22.33 34.73
C SER A 86 -2.03 -21.16 35.28
N ILE A 87 -2.04 -20.97 36.59
CA ILE A 87 -1.28 -19.96 37.33
C ILE A 87 -0.17 -20.63 38.12
N LYS A 88 1.04 -20.09 38.00
CA LYS A 88 2.24 -20.58 38.69
C LYS A 88 2.82 -19.49 39.58
N LEU A 89 3.02 -19.80 40.86
CA LEU A 89 3.61 -18.90 41.84
C LEU A 89 5.07 -19.31 42.09
N VAL A 90 5.99 -18.39 41.83
CA VAL A 90 7.44 -18.56 41.95
C VAL A 90 7.97 -17.61 43.01
N PHE A 91 8.91 -18.09 43.83
CA PHE A 91 9.58 -17.28 44.85
C PHE A 91 11.08 -17.27 44.60
N THR A 92 11.72 -16.11 44.69
CA THR A 92 13.16 -15.96 44.42
C THR A 92 13.88 -15.22 45.55
N GLY A 93 15.16 -15.56 45.73
CA GLY A 93 16.00 -15.03 46.80
C GLY A 93 15.56 -15.45 48.20
N ASP A 94 16.05 -14.72 49.21
CA ASP A 94 15.63 -14.89 50.61
C ASP A 94 14.24 -14.26 50.81
N TRP A 95 13.21 -14.86 50.22
CA TRP A 95 11.85 -14.33 50.19
C TRP A 95 11.21 -14.22 51.60
N LEU A 96 11.35 -15.24 52.46
CA LEU A 96 10.88 -15.21 53.85
C LEU A 96 11.96 -15.60 54.84
N LEU A 97 11.87 -15.01 56.05
CA LEU A 97 12.73 -15.29 57.19
C LEU A 97 11.91 -15.83 58.37
N ASP A 98 12.48 -16.72 59.17
CA ASP A 98 11.90 -17.11 60.45
C ASP A 98 12.16 -16.07 61.55
N SER A 99 11.60 -16.30 62.75
CA SER A 99 11.80 -15.42 63.91
C SER A 99 13.27 -15.21 64.34
N SER A 100 14.19 -16.09 63.94
CA SER A 100 15.62 -16.02 64.21
C SER A 100 16.42 -15.30 63.11
N GLY A 101 15.76 -14.96 61.99
CA GLY A 101 16.37 -14.34 60.81
C GLY A 101 16.96 -15.33 59.81
N ALA A 102 16.66 -16.63 59.93
CA ALA A 102 17.08 -17.64 58.97
C ALA A 102 16.12 -17.72 57.79
N ALA A 103 16.66 -17.86 56.57
CA ALA A 103 15.87 -17.98 55.35
C ALA A 103 15.04 -19.26 55.32
N ILE A 104 13.77 -19.14 54.91
CA ILE A 104 12.84 -20.24 54.71
C ILE A 104 12.99 -20.78 53.29
N SER A 105 13.08 -22.10 53.13
CA SER A 105 13.21 -22.73 51.82
C SER A 105 12.02 -22.40 50.90
N THR A 106 12.31 -22.08 49.64
CA THR A 106 11.31 -21.85 48.59
C THR A 106 10.54 -23.15 48.28
N PRO A 107 9.20 -23.15 48.30
CA PRO A 107 8.40 -24.26 47.78
C PRO A 107 8.67 -24.43 46.28
N SER A 108 8.78 -25.68 45.81
CA SER A 108 8.82 -25.99 44.38
C SER A 108 7.41 -26.19 43.83
N ASP A 109 7.10 -25.60 42.67
CA ASP A 109 5.92 -25.86 41.82
C ASP A 109 4.55 -25.61 42.44
N PHE A 110 4.30 -24.38 42.88
CA PHE A 110 2.96 -23.95 43.26
C PHE A 110 2.16 -23.56 42.01
N ILE A 111 1.38 -24.50 41.45
CA ILE A 111 0.56 -24.30 40.25
C ILE A 111 -0.90 -24.57 40.60
N PHE A 112 -1.84 -23.76 40.16
CA PHE A 112 -3.28 -24.02 40.25
C PHE A 112 -3.99 -23.53 38.99
N TRP A 113 -5.21 -24.02 38.74
CA TRP A 113 -6.03 -23.63 37.60
C TRP A 113 -7.16 -22.74 38.06
N THR A 114 -7.27 -21.56 37.43
CA THR A 114 -8.40 -20.66 37.67
C THR A 114 -9.65 -21.19 36.97
N GLY A 115 -10.81 -21.02 37.60
CA GLY A 115 -12.13 -21.28 37.02
C GLY A 115 -12.92 -19.99 36.83
N MET A 116 -14.10 -20.09 36.22
CA MET A 116 -15.08 -19.00 36.18
C MET A 116 -15.55 -18.62 37.58
N SER A 117 -16.04 -17.39 37.72
CA SER A 117 -16.58 -16.89 39.00
C SER A 117 -17.76 -17.76 39.46
N ALA A 118 -17.85 -18.04 40.77
CA ALA A 118 -18.97 -18.77 41.36
C ALA A 118 -20.17 -17.87 41.71
N THR A 119 -20.07 -16.58 41.42
CA THR A 119 -21.10 -15.57 41.67
C THR A 119 -21.20 -14.62 40.49
N ALA A 120 -22.41 -14.13 40.23
CA ALA A 120 -22.66 -13.05 39.30
C ALA A 120 -21.75 -11.84 39.56
N LEU A 121 -21.27 -11.23 38.48
CA LEU A 121 -20.31 -10.16 38.45
C LEU A 121 -20.98 -8.84 38.05
N ASP A 122 -20.55 -7.77 38.73
CA ASP A 122 -20.91 -6.39 38.42
C ASP A 122 -19.59 -5.64 38.31
N MET A 123 -19.13 -5.44 37.07
CA MET A 123 -17.78 -4.95 36.75
C MET A 123 -17.87 -3.67 35.93
N GLN A 124 -16.99 -2.74 36.27
CA GLN A 124 -16.80 -1.49 35.54
C GLN A 124 -15.31 -1.35 35.21
N GLY A 125 -15.01 -1.15 33.93
CA GLY A 125 -13.69 -0.87 33.42
C GLY A 125 -13.28 0.58 33.68
N THR A 126 -12.22 0.99 33.01
CA THR A 126 -11.52 2.25 33.20
C THR A 126 -11.66 3.13 31.95
N ASP A 127 -10.82 4.16 31.84
CA ASP A 127 -10.75 4.98 30.62
C ASP A 127 -9.68 4.46 29.63
N MET A 128 -9.23 3.21 29.79
CA MET A 128 -8.23 2.55 28.95
C MET A 128 -8.81 1.23 28.45
N ALA A 129 -8.25 0.70 27.36
CA ALA A 129 -8.56 -0.64 26.86
C ALA A 129 -8.48 -1.72 27.96
N ASP A 130 -9.62 -2.31 28.27
CA ASP A 130 -9.85 -3.30 29.30
C ASP A 130 -10.30 -4.65 28.72
N ILE A 131 -10.12 -5.71 29.50
CA ILE A 131 -10.61 -7.05 29.17
C ILE A 131 -11.51 -7.50 30.33
N LEU A 132 -12.82 -7.56 30.09
CA LEU A 132 -13.85 -7.90 31.08
C LEU A 132 -14.50 -9.23 30.75
N HIS A 133 -14.38 -10.20 31.65
CA HIS A 133 -14.94 -11.53 31.46
C HIS A 133 -15.95 -11.85 32.57
N GLY A 134 -17.14 -12.29 32.15
CA GLY A 134 -18.24 -12.76 32.98
C GLY A 134 -18.05 -14.20 33.47
N SER A 135 -19.17 -14.86 33.70
CA SER A 135 -19.34 -16.17 34.32
C SER A 135 -20.51 -16.90 33.66
N ASP A 136 -20.87 -18.10 34.16
CA ASP A 136 -22.05 -18.82 33.66
C ASP A 136 -23.36 -18.36 34.38
N LEU A 137 -23.40 -17.12 34.86
CA LEU A 137 -24.50 -16.53 35.61
C LEU A 137 -24.82 -15.14 35.04
N VAL A 138 -25.99 -14.60 35.38
CA VAL A 138 -26.41 -13.24 34.99
C VAL A 138 -25.43 -12.17 35.49
N ASP A 139 -24.66 -11.61 34.57
CA ASP A 139 -23.61 -10.63 34.82
C ASP A 139 -23.96 -9.24 34.29
N ARG A 140 -23.30 -8.23 34.85
CA ARG A 140 -23.35 -6.84 34.39
C ARG A 140 -21.93 -6.31 34.21
N LEU A 141 -21.52 -6.09 32.97
CA LEU A 141 -20.18 -5.61 32.62
C LEU A 141 -20.28 -4.30 31.83
N ASP A 142 -19.43 -3.33 32.16
CA ASP A 142 -19.37 -2.00 31.55
C ASP A 142 -17.90 -1.66 31.29
N GLY A 143 -17.48 -1.56 30.03
CA GLY A 143 -16.11 -1.30 29.59
C GLY A 143 -15.63 0.10 29.98
N GLY A 144 -16.48 1.10 29.78
CA GLY A 144 -16.22 2.48 30.15
C GLY A 144 -15.72 3.26 28.96
N ALA A 145 -14.45 3.64 28.93
CA ALA A 145 -13.85 4.26 27.76
C ALA A 145 -12.56 3.55 27.39
N GLY A 146 -12.20 3.53 26.12
CA GLY A 146 -11.12 2.70 25.61
C GLY A 146 -11.64 1.75 24.55
N ASN A 147 -10.77 0.87 24.06
CA ASN A 147 -11.17 -0.17 23.11
C ASN A 147 -11.17 -1.47 23.89
N ASP A 148 -12.34 -1.92 24.31
CA ASP A 148 -12.53 -2.94 25.33
C ASP A 148 -12.93 -4.30 24.73
N GLU A 149 -12.54 -5.38 25.41
CA GLU A 149 -12.94 -6.76 25.08
C GLU A 149 -13.81 -7.30 26.22
N ILE A 150 -15.10 -7.53 25.95
CA ILE A 150 -16.11 -7.90 26.94
C ILE A 150 -16.78 -9.22 26.56
N GLY A 151 -16.76 -10.21 27.45
CA GLY A 151 -17.44 -11.50 27.23
C GLY A 151 -18.34 -11.89 28.40
N GLY A 152 -19.64 -12.12 28.15
CA GLY A 152 -20.62 -12.58 29.15
C GLY A 152 -20.48 -14.06 29.50
N PHE A 153 -20.33 -14.91 28.47
CA PHE A 153 -20.28 -16.37 28.48
C PHE A 153 -21.65 -17.05 28.57
N GLY A 154 -22.22 -17.19 29.76
CA GLY A 154 -23.48 -17.92 29.90
C GLY A 154 -24.35 -17.22 30.93
N GLY A 155 -25.63 -17.07 30.67
CA GLY A 155 -26.46 -16.21 31.51
C GLY A 155 -27.34 -15.33 30.65
N ASN A 156 -28.02 -14.39 31.29
CA ASN A 156 -28.77 -13.37 30.57
C ASN A 156 -28.15 -12.05 30.97
N ASP A 157 -27.11 -11.67 30.27
CA ASP A 157 -26.13 -10.68 30.70
C ASP A 157 -26.48 -9.28 30.20
N VAL A 158 -25.91 -8.27 30.86
CA VAL A 158 -25.95 -6.88 30.39
C VAL A 158 -24.53 -6.39 30.19
N LEU A 159 -24.13 -6.24 28.95
CA LEU A 159 -22.78 -5.90 28.52
C LEU A 159 -22.79 -4.56 27.78
N ALA A 160 -21.94 -3.62 28.21
CA ALA A 160 -21.79 -2.32 27.55
C ALA A 160 -20.31 -2.05 27.25
N GLY A 161 -19.98 -1.74 26.00
CA GLY A 161 -18.66 -1.29 25.56
C GLY A 161 -18.33 0.08 26.14
N GLY A 162 -19.04 1.11 25.66
CA GLY A 162 -18.96 2.47 26.17
C GLY A 162 -18.44 3.46 25.13
N LEU A 163 -17.25 4.02 25.32
CA LEU A 163 -16.63 4.93 24.35
C LEU A 163 -15.37 4.30 23.77
N GLY A 164 -15.23 4.26 22.44
CA GLY A 164 -14.09 3.67 21.74
C GLY A 164 -14.52 2.44 20.96
N ASP A 165 -13.61 1.82 20.22
CA ASP A 165 -13.96 0.68 19.35
C ASP A 165 -13.90 -0.61 20.17
N ASP A 166 -15.06 -1.13 20.55
CA ASP A 166 -15.23 -2.22 21.50
C ASP A 166 -15.52 -3.57 20.81
N SER A 167 -15.31 -4.65 21.53
CA SER A 167 -15.70 -6.00 21.12
C SER A 167 -16.46 -6.71 22.23
N VAL A 168 -17.73 -7.00 21.98
CA VAL A 168 -18.69 -7.49 22.99
C VAL A 168 -19.30 -8.82 22.53
N TRP A 169 -19.16 -9.87 23.36
CA TRP A 169 -19.72 -11.20 23.14
C TRP A 169 -20.69 -11.57 24.27
N GLY A 170 -21.95 -11.84 23.94
CA GLY A 170 -22.99 -12.30 24.89
C GLY A 170 -22.71 -13.72 25.35
N GLY A 171 -22.96 -14.68 24.47
CA GLY A 171 -22.71 -16.09 24.69
C GLY A 171 -24.01 -16.90 24.72
N ASP A 172 -24.17 -17.80 25.68
CA ASP A 172 -25.39 -18.59 25.82
C ASP A 172 -26.39 -17.86 26.74
N GLY A 173 -27.60 -17.61 26.24
CA GLY A 173 -28.74 -17.07 26.99
C GLY A 173 -29.26 -15.75 26.39
N ASP A 174 -30.27 -15.12 27.00
CA ASP A 174 -30.87 -13.91 26.41
C ASP A 174 -30.13 -12.66 26.90
N ASP A 175 -29.23 -12.11 26.07
CA ASP A 175 -28.30 -11.05 26.45
C ASP A 175 -28.71 -9.65 25.96
N LEU A 176 -28.24 -8.60 26.65
CA LEU A 176 -28.28 -7.20 26.19
C LEU A 176 -26.85 -6.70 25.96
N LEU A 177 -26.51 -6.42 24.70
CA LEU A 177 -25.22 -5.89 24.27
C LEU A 177 -25.40 -4.45 23.77
N LEU A 178 -24.62 -3.53 24.33
CA LEU A 178 -24.57 -2.13 23.93
C LEU A 178 -23.13 -1.81 23.49
N GLY A 179 -22.93 -1.35 22.26
CA GLY A 179 -21.63 -0.88 21.75
C GLY A 179 -21.28 0.46 22.37
N GLY A 180 -21.99 1.52 21.97
CA GLY A 180 -21.83 2.86 22.51
C GLY A 180 -21.38 3.84 21.43
N ASP A 181 -20.40 4.71 21.72
CA ASP A 181 -19.78 5.54 20.69
C ASP A 181 -18.48 4.87 20.24
N GLY A 182 -18.28 4.63 18.94
CA GLY A 182 -17.11 3.93 18.41
C GLY A 182 -17.51 3.00 17.27
N ASN A 183 -16.55 2.36 16.61
CA ASN A 183 -16.84 1.34 15.62
C ASN A 183 -16.78 -0.04 16.29
N ASP A 184 -17.93 -0.54 16.74
CA ASP A 184 -18.02 -1.67 17.66
C ASP A 184 -18.29 -3.01 16.96
N PHE A 185 -17.86 -4.09 17.61
CA PHE A 185 -18.20 -5.45 17.22
C PHE A 185 -19.08 -6.11 18.27
N LEU A 186 -20.31 -6.47 17.92
CA LEU A 186 -21.28 -7.08 18.83
C LEU A 186 -21.70 -8.48 18.33
N GLN A 187 -21.63 -9.48 19.21
CA GLN A 187 -22.01 -10.85 18.90
C GLN A 187 -22.86 -11.49 20.00
N GLY A 188 -24.14 -11.74 19.72
CA GLY A 188 -25.11 -12.32 20.67
C GLY A 188 -24.87 -13.82 20.94
N ASN A 189 -24.85 -14.63 19.88
CA ASN A 189 -24.80 -16.10 19.89
C ASN A 189 -26.16 -16.80 20.12
N GLU A 190 -26.26 -17.72 21.09
CA GLU A 190 -27.47 -18.53 21.30
C GLU A 190 -28.37 -17.83 22.32
N GLY A 191 -29.56 -17.39 21.94
CA GLY A 191 -30.36 -16.54 22.84
C GLY A 191 -31.56 -15.93 22.17
N ASN A 192 -32.28 -15.05 22.83
CA ASN A 192 -33.03 -13.99 22.15
C ASN A 192 -32.39 -12.68 22.60
N ASP A 193 -31.43 -12.22 21.82
CA ASP A 193 -30.52 -11.16 22.22
C ASP A 193 -31.02 -9.80 21.76
N VAL A 194 -30.56 -8.76 22.44
CA VAL A 194 -30.71 -7.35 22.03
C VAL A 194 -29.32 -6.77 21.82
N LEU A 195 -29.00 -6.40 20.58
CA LEU A 195 -27.74 -5.77 20.18
C LEU A 195 -28.04 -4.34 19.71
N GLU A 196 -27.37 -3.35 20.30
CA GLU A 196 -27.45 -1.94 19.92
C GLU A 196 -26.01 -1.43 19.67
N GLY A 197 -25.67 -1.13 18.41
CA GLY A 197 -24.33 -0.64 18.03
C GLY A 197 -24.07 0.73 18.63
N GLY A 198 -24.88 1.72 18.25
CA GLY A 198 -24.83 3.06 18.85
C GLY A 198 -24.40 4.10 17.83
N ALA A 199 -23.24 4.73 18.00
CA ALA A 199 -22.73 5.73 17.08
C ALA A 199 -21.36 5.34 16.56
N GLY A 200 -21.21 5.22 15.24
CA GLY A 200 -20.01 4.76 14.55
C GLY A 200 -20.37 3.67 13.55
N ASP A 201 -19.39 3.19 12.78
CA ASP A 201 -19.63 2.14 11.79
C ASP A 201 -19.51 0.77 12.48
N ASP A 202 -20.63 0.19 12.89
CA ASP A 202 -20.70 -0.99 13.74
C ASP A 202 -20.84 -2.31 12.96
N GLU A 203 -20.47 -3.41 13.61
CA GLU A 203 -20.69 -4.76 13.10
C GLU A 203 -21.45 -5.63 14.11
N LEU A 204 -22.70 -5.98 13.76
CA LEU A 204 -23.59 -6.77 14.61
C LEU A 204 -23.82 -8.16 14.02
N ARG A 205 -23.68 -9.19 14.85
CA ARG A 205 -23.89 -10.60 14.45
C ARG A 205 -24.78 -11.34 15.45
N ASP A 206 -25.92 -11.84 14.98
CA ASP A 206 -26.70 -12.82 15.72
C ASP A 206 -26.36 -14.26 15.33
N PHE A 207 -26.87 -15.22 16.10
CA PHE A 207 -26.95 -16.61 15.67
C PHE A 207 -28.37 -17.15 15.89
N ALA A 208 -28.57 -18.00 16.88
CA ALA A 208 -29.82 -18.73 17.02
C ALA A 208 -30.72 -17.99 18.00
N GLY A 209 -31.88 -17.53 17.55
CA GLY A 209 -32.69 -16.65 18.37
C GLY A 209 -33.76 -15.89 17.61
N ASN A 210 -34.68 -15.28 18.36
CA ASN A 210 -35.49 -14.18 17.82
C ASN A 210 -34.90 -12.89 18.37
N ASP A 211 -33.94 -12.36 17.64
CA ASP A 211 -33.07 -11.31 18.14
C ASP A 211 -33.59 -9.92 17.74
N THR A 212 -33.14 -8.89 18.45
CA THR A 212 -33.38 -7.48 18.11
C THR A 212 -32.03 -6.81 17.87
N LEU A 213 -31.77 -6.37 16.65
CA LEU A 213 -30.51 -5.74 16.26
C LEU A 213 -30.80 -4.31 15.80
N SER A 214 -30.03 -3.35 16.30
CA SER A 214 -30.06 -1.94 15.90
C SER A 214 -28.63 -1.49 15.61
N GLY A 215 -28.33 -1.05 14.38
CA GLY A 215 -27.03 -0.48 14.03
C GLY A 215 -26.81 0.85 14.74
N GLY A 216 -27.62 1.86 14.41
CA GLY A 216 -27.60 3.15 15.09
C GLY A 216 -27.28 4.30 14.15
N ASP A 217 -26.32 5.15 14.50
CA ASP A 217 -25.80 6.21 13.62
C ASP A 217 -24.46 5.73 13.03
N GLY A 218 -24.32 5.58 11.71
CA GLY A 218 -23.10 5.14 11.04
C GLY A 218 -23.39 4.19 9.89
N ASN A 219 -22.38 3.72 9.17
CA ASN A 219 -22.57 2.76 8.09
C ASN A 219 -22.36 1.34 8.62
N ASP A 220 -23.46 0.70 9.02
CA ASP A 220 -23.41 -0.51 9.83
C ASP A 220 -23.42 -1.79 8.99
N ARG A 221 -22.88 -2.87 9.58
CA ARG A 221 -22.90 -4.22 9.00
C ARG A 221 -23.67 -5.15 9.92
N ILE A 222 -24.84 -5.57 9.48
CA ILE A 222 -25.72 -6.45 10.26
C ILE A 222 -25.82 -7.82 9.60
N TYR A 223 -25.41 -8.86 10.33
CA TYR A 223 -25.47 -10.25 9.88
C TYR A 223 -26.44 -11.05 10.75
N SER A 224 -27.59 -11.41 10.17
CA SER A 224 -28.58 -12.30 10.78
C SER A 224 -28.73 -13.60 9.97
N TRP A 225 -28.07 -14.67 10.42
CA TRP A 225 -27.98 -15.94 9.67
C TRP A 225 -28.64 -17.13 10.37
N GLY A 226 -28.82 -17.08 11.68
CA GLY A 226 -29.25 -18.27 12.39
C GLY A 226 -30.76 -18.48 12.40
N PRO A 227 -31.23 -19.57 13.02
CA PRO A 227 -32.64 -19.91 13.08
C PRO A 227 -33.42 -19.01 14.03
N GLY A 228 -34.51 -18.45 13.52
CA GLY A 228 -35.50 -17.70 14.27
C GLY A 228 -36.04 -16.56 13.43
N ARG A 229 -36.70 -15.61 14.08
CA ARG A 229 -37.31 -14.46 13.42
C ARG A 229 -36.88 -13.18 14.12
N SER A 230 -35.87 -12.53 13.57
CA SER A 230 -35.25 -11.34 14.16
C SER A 230 -35.94 -10.05 13.69
N PHE A 231 -35.79 -9.00 14.50
CA PHE A 231 -36.13 -7.62 14.15
C PHE A 231 -34.83 -6.85 13.98
N ILE A 232 -34.66 -6.23 12.81
CA ILE A 232 -33.44 -5.54 12.42
C ILE A 232 -33.80 -4.10 12.05
N ASP A 233 -33.08 -3.16 12.65
CA ASP A 233 -33.09 -1.72 12.35
C ASP A 233 -31.65 -1.32 11.97
N GLY A 234 -31.41 -0.82 10.76
CA GLY A 234 -30.08 -0.33 10.37
C GLY A 234 -29.78 0.99 11.08
N GLY A 235 -30.63 1.99 10.86
CA GLY A 235 -30.60 3.26 11.59
C GLY A 235 -30.37 4.44 10.65
N ARG A 236 -29.30 5.20 10.86
CA ARG A 236 -28.88 6.28 9.95
C ARG A 236 -27.52 5.94 9.37
N GLY A 237 -27.34 6.14 8.08
CA GLY A 237 -26.10 5.87 7.36
C GLY A 237 -26.35 4.81 6.29
N ASP A 238 -25.36 4.56 5.44
CA ASP A 238 -25.49 3.61 4.34
C ASP A 238 -25.18 2.19 4.86
N ASP A 239 -26.23 1.44 5.22
CA ASP A 239 -26.11 0.18 5.93
C ASP A 239 -26.03 -1.05 5.01
N SER A 240 -25.41 -2.12 5.51
CA SER A 240 -25.31 -3.42 4.83
C SER A 240 -25.94 -4.52 5.69
N ILE A 241 -27.14 -4.94 5.32
CA ILE A 241 -27.94 -5.91 6.07
C ILE A 241 -28.04 -7.23 5.31
N ILE A 242 -27.59 -8.31 5.94
CA ILE A 242 -27.86 -9.68 5.49
C ILE A 242 -28.82 -10.34 6.47
N ALA A 243 -30.02 -10.65 6.01
CA ALA A 243 -31.08 -11.22 6.83
C ALA A 243 -31.72 -12.44 6.16
N ARG A 244 -32.44 -13.25 6.92
CA ARG A 244 -33.25 -14.35 6.38
C ARG A 244 -34.61 -13.82 5.90
N GLN A 245 -35.21 -14.57 4.98
CA GLN A 245 -36.54 -14.26 4.47
C GLN A 245 -37.62 -14.06 5.56
N SER A 246 -37.50 -14.70 6.72
CA SER A 246 -38.51 -14.64 7.78
C SER A 246 -38.48 -13.35 8.62
N ASP A 247 -37.39 -12.60 8.54
CA ASP A 247 -37.12 -11.49 9.47
C ASP A 247 -37.95 -10.24 9.14
N ILE A 248 -37.95 -9.31 10.08
CA ILE A 248 -38.43 -7.94 9.86
C ILE A 248 -37.22 -7.04 9.77
N VAL A 249 -37.05 -6.36 8.65
CA VAL A 249 -35.96 -5.42 8.41
C VAL A 249 -36.54 -4.04 8.15
N ALA A 250 -36.00 -3.04 8.83
CA ALA A 250 -36.05 -1.63 8.47
C ALA A 250 -34.60 -1.19 8.30
N ALA A 251 -34.20 -0.71 7.12
CA ALA A 251 -32.81 -0.32 6.90
C ALA A 251 -32.56 1.09 7.46
N GLY A 252 -33.42 2.06 7.15
CA GLY A 252 -33.45 3.34 7.86
C GLY A 252 -33.23 4.54 6.94
N ASP A 253 -32.47 5.54 7.39
CA ASP A 253 -32.06 6.68 6.57
C ASP A 253 -30.67 6.39 5.96
N GLY A 254 -30.50 6.44 4.65
CA GLY A 254 -29.24 6.13 3.97
C GLY A 254 -29.49 5.39 2.67
N ASN A 255 -28.43 5.14 1.89
CA ASN A 255 -28.52 4.28 0.71
C ASN A 255 -28.11 2.86 1.10
N ASP A 256 -29.10 2.04 1.45
CA ASP A 256 -28.85 0.78 2.12
C ASP A 256 -28.70 -0.39 1.13
N ILE A 257 -27.99 -1.44 1.55
CA ILE A 257 -27.90 -2.72 0.83
C ILE A 257 -28.53 -3.81 1.69
N ILE A 258 -29.64 -4.36 1.20
CA ILE A 258 -30.36 -5.43 1.88
C ILE A 258 -30.27 -6.72 1.07
N GLN A 259 -29.58 -7.72 1.60
CA GLN A 259 -29.47 -9.05 1.01
C GLN A 259 -30.31 -10.07 1.80
N LEU A 260 -31.27 -10.69 1.09
CA LEU A 260 -32.19 -11.65 1.70
C LEU A 260 -31.79 -13.09 1.37
N GLN A 261 -31.45 -13.84 2.41
CA GLN A 261 -31.21 -15.28 2.31
C GLN A 261 -32.55 -16.04 2.31
N LEU A 262 -32.85 -16.69 1.20
CA LEU A 262 -34.02 -17.54 1.07
C LEU A 262 -33.70 -18.97 1.53
N LEU A 263 -34.52 -19.51 2.43
CA LEU A 263 -34.42 -20.90 2.92
C LEU A 263 -35.75 -21.63 2.74
N SER A 264 -35.70 -22.97 2.68
CA SER A 264 -36.87 -23.79 2.32
C SER A 264 -37.96 -23.88 3.38
N ASP A 265 -37.68 -23.38 4.58
CA ASP A 265 -38.53 -23.38 5.77
C ASP A 265 -39.03 -21.97 6.18
N SER A 266 -38.76 -20.94 5.37
CA SER A 266 -39.09 -19.55 5.70
C SER A 266 -40.60 -19.27 5.67
N THR A 267 -41.03 -18.38 6.58
CA THR A 267 -42.37 -17.77 6.59
C THR A 267 -42.31 -16.36 5.96
N ASP A 268 -43.44 -15.67 5.84
CA ASP A 268 -43.50 -14.35 5.21
C ASP A 268 -42.73 -13.30 6.03
N GLY A 269 -41.79 -12.60 5.39
CA GLY A 269 -41.02 -11.48 5.94
C GLY A 269 -41.47 -10.12 5.43
N ARG A 270 -40.96 -9.06 6.08
CA ARG A 270 -41.17 -7.67 5.67
C ARG A 270 -39.83 -6.95 5.67
N VAL A 271 -39.56 -6.25 4.58
CA VAL A 271 -38.38 -5.39 4.45
C VAL A 271 -38.83 -3.99 4.04
N ASP A 272 -38.30 -3.00 4.74
CA ASP A 272 -38.45 -1.57 4.48
C ASP A 272 -37.03 -1.03 4.27
N GLY A 273 -36.77 -0.38 3.12
CA GLY A 273 -35.51 0.32 2.85
C GLY A 273 -35.47 1.57 3.72
N GLY A 274 -36.31 2.54 3.39
CA GLY A 274 -36.53 3.70 4.24
C GLY A 274 -36.31 4.98 3.45
N ALA A 275 -35.32 5.78 3.79
CA ALA A 275 -35.04 7.03 3.09
C ALA A 275 -33.65 7.02 2.45
N GLY A 276 -33.59 7.04 1.13
CA GLY A 276 -32.38 7.03 0.33
C GLY A 276 -32.58 6.15 -0.89
N ASP A 277 -31.55 5.99 -1.71
CA ASP A 277 -31.60 5.16 -2.91
C ASP A 277 -31.18 3.72 -2.55
N ASP A 278 -32.13 2.91 -2.09
CA ASP A 278 -31.85 1.60 -1.49
C ASP A 278 -31.66 0.47 -2.52
N ARG A 279 -30.87 -0.55 -2.18
CA ARG A 279 -30.62 -1.72 -3.03
C ARG A 279 -31.08 -3.02 -2.36
N PHE A 280 -32.06 -3.68 -2.98
CA PHE A 280 -32.59 -4.96 -2.55
C PHE A 280 -32.03 -6.11 -3.40
N GLU A 281 -31.23 -6.99 -2.80
CA GLU A 281 -30.76 -8.22 -3.44
C GLU A 281 -31.70 -9.41 -3.16
N ILE A 282 -32.53 -9.74 -4.14
CA ILE A 282 -33.59 -10.73 -3.99
C ILE A 282 -33.14 -12.05 -4.64
N GLY A 283 -32.77 -13.03 -3.82
CA GLY A 283 -32.51 -14.38 -4.30
C GLY A 283 -33.78 -15.07 -4.82
N LEU A 284 -33.70 -15.78 -5.95
CA LEU A 284 -34.81 -16.55 -6.52
C LEU A 284 -34.53 -18.06 -6.39
N LEU A 285 -35.17 -18.74 -5.41
CA LEU A 285 -35.12 -20.20 -5.22
C LEU A 285 -36.37 -20.90 -5.79
N THR A 286 -36.48 -22.21 -5.57
CA THR A 286 -37.51 -23.07 -6.16
C THR A 286 -38.15 -23.92 -5.07
N GLY A 287 -39.48 -24.05 -5.06
CA GLY A 287 -40.23 -24.90 -4.11
C GLY A 287 -40.52 -24.35 -2.70
N THR A 288 -40.18 -23.09 -2.38
CA THR A 288 -40.52 -22.45 -1.09
C THR A 288 -41.88 -21.73 -1.16
N SER A 289 -42.63 -21.68 -0.05
CA SER A 289 -44.02 -21.16 -0.01
C SER A 289 -44.18 -19.74 0.57
N GLY A 290 -43.12 -19.11 1.08
CA GLY A 290 -43.18 -17.77 1.67
C GLY A 290 -43.09 -16.64 0.64
N SER A 291 -43.86 -15.57 0.86
CA SER A 291 -43.84 -14.31 0.12
C SER A 291 -43.05 -13.25 0.91
N ILE A 292 -42.38 -12.32 0.23
CA ILE A 292 -41.70 -11.18 0.88
C ILE A 292 -42.39 -9.89 0.45
N ASN A 293 -42.77 -9.06 1.43
CA ASN A 293 -43.22 -7.70 1.16
C ASN A 293 -42.02 -6.76 1.25
N LEU A 294 -41.75 -6.06 0.16
CA LEU A 294 -40.68 -5.09 0.03
C LEU A 294 -41.29 -3.69 -0.06
N THR A 295 -40.74 -2.76 0.70
CA THR A 295 -41.08 -1.35 0.66
C THR A 295 -39.78 -0.62 0.42
N GLY A 296 -39.68 0.13 -0.66
CA GLY A 296 -38.48 0.92 -0.96
C GLY A 296 -38.39 2.12 -0.03
N GLY A 297 -39.50 2.84 0.10
CA GLY A 297 -39.60 4.05 0.89
C GLY A 297 -39.46 5.29 0.01
N SER A 298 -38.56 6.20 0.37
CA SER A 298 -38.33 7.43 -0.39
C SER A 298 -36.94 7.46 -0.99
N GLY A 299 -36.84 7.73 -2.27
CA GLY A 299 -35.58 7.76 -3.01
C GLY A 299 -35.80 7.08 -4.34
N ARG A 300 -34.72 6.61 -4.96
CA ARG A 300 -34.75 5.83 -6.19
C ARG A 300 -34.23 4.42 -5.90
N ASP A 301 -35.14 3.55 -5.53
CA ASP A 301 -34.78 2.22 -5.03
C ASP A 301 -34.52 1.25 -6.18
N THR A 302 -33.58 0.32 -5.98
CA THR A 302 -33.15 -0.67 -6.97
C THR A 302 -33.41 -2.10 -6.48
N TYR A 303 -34.22 -2.84 -7.24
CA TYR A 303 -34.57 -4.23 -6.94
C TYR A 303 -33.85 -5.20 -7.87
N VAL A 304 -32.89 -5.96 -7.32
CA VAL A 304 -32.01 -6.86 -8.08
C VAL A 304 -32.52 -8.28 -8.03
N LEU A 305 -32.78 -8.87 -9.20
CA LEU A 305 -33.34 -10.21 -9.31
C LEU A 305 -32.24 -11.25 -9.51
N GLN A 306 -31.70 -11.82 -8.42
CA GLN A 306 -30.63 -12.81 -8.46
C GLN A 306 -31.17 -14.24 -8.65
N LEU A 307 -30.61 -15.00 -9.61
CA LEU A 307 -30.93 -16.42 -9.78
C LEU A 307 -29.96 -17.32 -8.99
N SER A 308 -30.48 -18.33 -8.29
CA SER A 308 -29.65 -19.36 -7.67
C SER A 308 -28.96 -20.25 -8.71
N ARG A 309 -27.68 -20.56 -8.50
CA ARG A 309 -26.76 -21.26 -9.44
C ARG A 309 -27.25 -22.60 -9.98
N ASN A 310 -28.31 -23.18 -9.41
CA ASN A 310 -28.78 -24.52 -9.74
C ASN A 310 -29.95 -24.59 -10.72
N HIS A 311 -30.46 -23.46 -11.24
CA HIS A 311 -31.39 -23.37 -12.39
C HIS A 311 -32.69 -24.22 -12.34
N GLU A 312 -33.01 -24.91 -11.24
CA GLU A 312 -34.15 -25.83 -11.20
C GLU A 312 -35.48 -25.16 -10.80
N GLY A 313 -36.00 -24.25 -11.64
CA GLY A 313 -37.43 -23.87 -11.66
C GLY A 313 -37.94 -22.77 -10.71
N VAL A 314 -37.81 -21.48 -11.08
CA VAL A 314 -38.33 -20.33 -10.30
C VAL A 314 -39.83 -20.50 -9.91
N GLY A 315 -40.15 -20.37 -8.61
CA GLY A 315 -41.54 -20.39 -8.11
C GLY A 315 -42.26 -19.05 -8.27
N ALA A 316 -43.60 -19.05 -8.32
CA ALA A 316 -44.40 -17.84 -8.56
C ALA A 316 -44.43 -16.87 -7.36
N GLY A 317 -44.18 -15.57 -7.62
CA GLY A 317 -44.51 -14.45 -6.73
C GLY A 317 -43.66 -14.32 -5.46
N ARG A 318 -42.33 -14.19 -5.60
CA ARG A 318 -41.41 -14.19 -4.44
C ARG A 318 -41.23 -12.82 -3.76
N GLY A 319 -41.47 -11.73 -4.48
CA GLY A 319 -41.43 -10.36 -3.93
C GLY A 319 -42.66 -9.56 -4.37
N GLU A 320 -43.32 -8.93 -3.40
CA GLU A 320 -44.33 -7.91 -3.64
C GLU A 320 -43.74 -6.55 -3.23
N ILE A 321 -43.51 -5.68 -4.21
CA ILE A 321 -43.07 -4.30 -3.93
C ILE A 321 -44.32 -3.45 -3.71
N THR A 322 -44.41 -2.84 -2.53
CA THR A 322 -45.65 -2.24 -2.06
C THR A 322 -45.85 -0.78 -2.50
N ASP A 323 -44.78 -0.10 -2.88
CA ASP A 323 -44.73 1.36 -3.10
C ASP A 323 -43.93 1.82 -4.33
N PHE A 324 -43.55 0.89 -5.23
CA PHE A 324 -42.73 1.16 -6.42
C PHE A 324 -43.11 2.46 -7.18
N ALA A 325 -42.19 3.42 -7.20
CA ALA A 325 -42.31 4.69 -7.91
C ALA A 325 -41.98 4.53 -9.40
N ALA A 326 -43.00 4.44 -10.26
CA ALA A 326 -42.79 4.33 -11.71
C ALA A 326 -42.53 5.69 -12.41
N GLY A 327 -41.87 5.64 -13.57
CA GLY A 327 -41.59 6.80 -14.43
C GLY A 327 -40.15 7.33 -14.33
N VAL A 328 -39.94 8.54 -14.85
CA VAL A 328 -38.62 9.20 -14.91
C VAL A 328 -38.07 9.43 -13.52
N ARG A 329 -36.82 9.00 -13.28
CA ARG A 329 -36.15 9.00 -11.97
C ARG A 329 -36.92 8.26 -10.86
N GLY A 330 -37.86 7.39 -11.24
CA GLY A 330 -38.47 6.44 -10.31
C GLY A 330 -37.58 5.22 -10.07
N ASP A 331 -38.06 4.32 -9.22
CA ASP A 331 -37.41 3.09 -8.83
C ASP A 331 -37.05 2.21 -10.03
N GLN A 332 -36.04 1.37 -9.83
CA GLN A 332 -35.45 0.54 -10.85
C GLN A 332 -35.56 -0.95 -10.53
N ILE A 333 -35.71 -1.74 -11.59
CA ILE A 333 -35.57 -3.20 -11.55
C ILE A 333 -34.31 -3.56 -12.31
N ASP A 334 -33.38 -4.23 -11.64
CA ASP A 334 -32.16 -4.72 -12.26
C ASP A 334 -32.35 -6.14 -12.81
N LEU A 335 -32.33 -6.23 -14.14
CA LEU A 335 -32.48 -7.47 -14.90
C LEU A 335 -31.13 -8.06 -15.33
N ALA A 336 -30.00 -7.41 -15.04
CA ALA A 336 -28.69 -7.85 -15.51
C ALA A 336 -28.37 -9.31 -15.14
N PRO A 337 -28.64 -9.80 -13.90
CA PRO A 337 -28.39 -11.20 -13.58
C PRO A 337 -29.23 -12.18 -14.44
N LEU A 338 -30.45 -11.80 -14.83
CA LEU A 338 -31.32 -12.59 -15.70
C LEU A 338 -30.82 -12.60 -17.15
N ILE A 339 -30.37 -11.44 -17.64
CA ILE A 339 -29.83 -11.28 -18.99
C ILE A 339 -28.56 -12.13 -19.17
N ILE A 340 -27.65 -12.09 -18.19
CA ILE A 340 -26.41 -12.88 -18.19
C ILE A 340 -26.74 -14.39 -18.24
N ASP A 341 -27.67 -14.85 -17.40
CA ASP A 341 -28.11 -16.26 -17.42
C ASP A 341 -28.68 -16.67 -18.79
N TYR A 342 -29.54 -15.83 -19.36
CA TYR A 342 -30.15 -16.09 -20.66
C TYR A 342 -29.11 -16.12 -21.78
N GLN A 343 -28.15 -15.18 -21.79
CA GLN A 343 -27.04 -15.16 -22.76
C GLN A 343 -26.17 -16.42 -22.64
N TYR A 344 -25.90 -16.89 -21.43
CA TYR A 344 -25.15 -18.13 -21.22
C TYR A 344 -25.88 -19.35 -21.82
N LYS A 345 -27.20 -19.41 -21.71
CA LYS A 345 -27.99 -20.54 -22.24
C LYS A 345 -28.29 -20.45 -23.73
N HIS A 346 -28.44 -19.25 -24.30
CA HIS A 346 -29.01 -19.04 -25.64
C HIS A 346 -28.11 -18.23 -26.61
N GLY A 347 -26.95 -17.74 -26.14
CA GLY A 347 -25.94 -17.03 -26.92
C GLY A 347 -25.96 -15.50 -26.75
N TYR A 348 -24.83 -14.86 -27.04
CA TYR A 348 -24.62 -13.40 -26.94
C TYR A 348 -25.29 -12.65 -28.11
N ASN A 349 -26.60 -12.42 -28.05
CA ASN A 349 -27.30 -11.41 -28.87
C ASN A 349 -28.70 -11.10 -28.32
N THR A 350 -28.78 -10.70 -27.07
CA THR A 350 -30.05 -10.34 -26.44
C THR A 350 -30.15 -8.83 -26.48
N GLY A 351 -30.81 -8.29 -27.52
CA GLY A 351 -31.30 -6.92 -27.46
C GLY A 351 -32.31 -6.75 -26.31
N ASN A 352 -33.11 -5.69 -26.36
CA ASN A 352 -34.09 -5.39 -25.31
C ASN A 352 -34.90 -6.64 -24.87
N PRO A 353 -34.86 -7.05 -23.58
CA PRO A 353 -35.50 -8.28 -23.09
C PRO A 353 -37.04 -8.26 -23.20
N PHE A 354 -37.65 -7.08 -23.39
CA PHE A 354 -39.08 -6.88 -23.63
C PHE A 354 -39.46 -6.86 -25.12
N ALA A 355 -38.48 -6.90 -26.04
CA ALA A 355 -38.74 -6.89 -27.48
C ALA A 355 -39.61 -8.09 -27.92
N PRO A 356 -40.29 -8.03 -29.07
CA PRO A 356 -41.01 -9.19 -29.60
C PRO A 356 -40.09 -10.41 -29.77
N GLY A 357 -40.35 -11.48 -29.00
CA GLY A 357 -39.49 -12.67 -28.94
C GLY A 357 -38.43 -12.64 -27.83
N GLY A 358 -38.41 -11.60 -27.00
CA GLY A 358 -37.66 -11.53 -25.75
C GLY A 358 -38.22 -12.47 -24.68
N PHE A 359 -37.54 -12.50 -23.53
CA PHE A 359 -37.79 -13.48 -22.47
C PHE A 359 -38.45 -12.89 -21.22
N VAL A 360 -38.75 -11.59 -21.20
CA VAL A 360 -39.45 -10.91 -20.10
C VAL A 360 -40.71 -10.22 -20.61
N ARG A 361 -41.78 -10.19 -19.81
CA ARG A 361 -43.04 -9.50 -20.13
C ARG A 361 -43.70 -8.87 -18.91
N LEU A 362 -44.28 -7.69 -19.07
CA LEU A 362 -45.19 -7.09 -18.09
C LEU A 362 -46.64 -7.50 -18.35
N GLN A 363 -47.36 -7.85 -17.29
CA GLN A 363 -48.79 -8.19 -17.35
C GLN A 363 -49.56 -7.45 -16.26
N SER A 364 -50.69 -6.83 -16.62
CA SER A 364 -51.61 -6.23 -15.64
C SER A 364 -52.35 -7.32 -14.85
N ASP A 365 -52.45 -7.15 -13.53
CA ASP A 365 -53.25 -7.97 -12.61
C ASP A 365 -54.07 -7.06 -11.68
N GLY A 366 -55.24 -6.63 -12.14
CA GLY A 366 -56.05 -5.65 -11.43
C GLY A 366 -55.36 -4.29 -11.36
N ALA A 367 -55.07 -3.81 -10.15
CA ALA A 367 -54.34 -2.56 -9.92
C ALA A 367 -52.81 -2.73 -10.00
N ASP A 368 -52.32 -3.97 -10.04
CA ASP A 368 -50.90 -4.33 -9.95
C ASP A 368 -50.31 -4.66 -11.33
N THR A 369 -48.98 -4.70 -11.39
CA THR A 369 -48.21 -5.22 -12.52
C THR A 369 -47.42 -6.46 -12.10
N LEU A 370 -47.45 -7.51 -12.93
CA LEU A 370 -46.63 -8.70 -12.81
C LEU A 370 -45.47 -8.63 -13.81
N LEU A 371 -44.25 -8.80 -13.32
CA LEU A 371 -43.07 -9.06 -14.14
C LEU A 371 -42.96 -10.57 -14.36
N LEU A 372 -43.04 -11.00 -15.62
CA LEU A 372 -43.06 -12.40 -16.01
C LEU A 372 -41.76 -12.79 -16.73
N LEU A 373 -41.22 -13.95 -16.35
CA LEU A 373 -40.22 -14.67 -17.14
C LEU A 373 -40.95 -15.63 -18.09
N LEU A 374 -40.53 -15.67 -19.34
CA LEU A 374 -41.13 -16.50 -20.40
C LEU A 374 -40.33 -17.77 -20.71
N GLU A 375 -39.12 -17.90 -20.17
CA GLU A 375 -38.27 -19.09 -20.31
C GLU A 375 -38.88 -20.29 -19.57
N ASP A 376 -39.02 -21.43 -20.25
CA ASP A 376 -39.62 -22.68 -19.74
C ASP A 376 -41.08 -22.55 -19.23
N GLY A 377 -41.82 -21.57 -19.76
CA GLY A 377 -43.21 -21.28 -19.40
C GLY A 377 -43.37 -19.96 -18.65
N GLU A 378 -44.60 -19.44 -18.59
CA GLU A 378 -44.87 -18.15 -17.93
C GLU A 378 -44.78 -18.28 -16.41
N ARG A 379 -43.87 -17.49 -15.80
CA ARG A 379 -43.66 -17.45 -14.34
C ARG A 379 -43.57 -16.02 -13.84
N THR A 380 -44.26 -15.71 -12.75
CA THR A 380 -44.16 -14.40 -12.09
C THR A 380 -42.90 -14.31 -11.23
N LEU A 381 -42.03 -13.35 -11.56
CA LEU A 381 -40.84 -13.02 -10.79
C LEU A 381 -41.19 -12.08 -9.64
N LEU A 382 -41.92 -11.01 -9.96
CA LEU A 382 -42.17 -9.87 -9.09
C LEU A 382 -43.58 -9.33 -9.31
N ARG A 383 -44.21 -8.83 -8.23
CA ARG A 383 -45.46 -8.07 -8.30
C ARG A 383 -45.19 -6.64 -7.83
N LEU A 384 -45.57 -5.66 -8.65
CA LEU A 384 -45.56 -4.25 -8.31
C LEU A 384 -46.97 -3.82 -7.92
N LYS A 385 -47.18 -3.50 -6.65
CA LYS A 385 -48.49 -3.12 -6.13
C LYS A 385 -48.89 -1.73 -6.62
N ASN A 386 -50.14 -1.57 -7.06
CA ASN A 386 -50.71 -0.28 -7.50
C ASN A 386 -49.97 0.42 -8.66
N VAL A 387 -49.14 -0.30 -9.41
CA VAL A 387 -48.46 0.18 -10.62
C VAL A 387 -49.08 -0.48 -11.84
N GLN A 388 -49.38 0.29 -12.88
CA GLN A 388 -49.85 -0.23 -14.18
C GLN A 388 -48.71 -0.32 -15.19
N PRO A 389 -48.71 -1.31 -16.11
CA PRO A 389 -47.59 -1.51 -17.03
C PRO A 389 -47.26 -0.29 -17.89
N GLN A 390 -48.23 0.56 -18.20
CA GLN A 390 -48.05 1.77 -19.03
C GLN A 390 -47.34 2.91 -18.30
N GLN A 391 -47.17 2.81 -16.97
CA GLN A 391 -46.42 3.80 -16.18
C GLN A 391 -44.91 3.50 -16.18
N LEU A 392 -44.52 2.28 -16.55
CA LEU A 392 -43.12 1.85 -16.57
C LEU A 392 -42.45 2.28 -17.87
N THR A 393 -41.26 2.87 -17.73
CA THR A 393 -40.42 3.37 -18.83
C THR A 393 -39.05 2.70 -18.80
N GLY A 394 -38.15 3.04 -19.74
CA GLY A 394 -36.77 2.55 -19.70
C GLY A 394 -36.05 2.89 -18.39
N ASP A 395 -36.33 4.07 -17.80
CA ASP A 395 -35.75 4.55 -16.56
C ASP A 395 -36.01 3.63 -15.35
N ASN A 396 -37.09 2.83 -15.39
CA ASN A 396 -37.46 1.89 -14.34
C ASN A 396 -36.75 0.53 -14.47
N PHE A 397 -35.87 0.37 -15.46
CA PHE A 397 -35.05 -0.83 -15.63
C PHE A 397 -33.59 -0.41 -15.77
N VAL A 398 -32.71 -1.05 -15.00
CA VAL A 398 -31.26 -0.81 -15.14
C VAL A 398 -30.85 -1.16 -16.57
N GLY A 399 -30.06 -0.28 -17.21
CA GLY A 399 -29.69 -0.38 -18.63
C GLY A 399 -30.74 0.19 -19.62
N GLY A 400 -31.80 0.84 -19.13
CA GLY A 400 -32.74 1.57 -19.99
C GLY A 400 -33.70 0.72 -20.81
N TYR A 401 -33.84 -0.58 -20.48
CA TYR A 401 -34.64 -1.52 -21.25
C TYR A 401 -36.11 -1.11 -21.30
N ARG A 402 -36.54 -0.57 -22.45
CA ARG A 402 -37.90 -0.08 -22.61
C ARG A 402 -38.93 -1.22 -22.62
N PRO A 403 -39.97 -1.20 -21.77
CA PRO A 403 -41.00 -2.25 -21.74
C PRO A 403 -41.85 -2.38 -23.00
N ASP A 404 -41.81 -1.36 -23.88
CA ASP A 404 -42.48 -1.39 -25.19
C ASP A 404 -41.67 -2.12 -26.28
N GLY A 405 -40.44 -2.54 -25.96
CA GLY A 405 -39.52 -3.19 -26.90
C GLY A 405 -38.87 -2.22 -27.90
N GLY A 406 -38.99 -0.90 -27.71
CA GLY A 406 -38.42 0.13 -28.56
C GLY A 406 -36.90 0.26 -28.44
N SER A 407 -36.29 0.90 -29.45
CA SER A 407 -34.84 1.15 -29.57
C SER A 407 -34.50 2.65 -29.67
N GLN A 408 -35.41 3.54 -29.24
CA GLN A 408 -35.10 4.97 -29.16
C GLN A 408 -34.25 5.21 -27.91
N GLY A 409 -33.04 5.72 -28.08
CA GLY A 409 -32.21 6.16 -26.98
C GLY A 409 -32.67 7.46 -26.36
N LEU A 410 -31.97 7.80 -25.31
CA LEU A 410 -32.13 8.93 -24.44
C LEU A 410 -31.62 10.21 -25.12
N SER A 411 -32.29 11.32 -24.82
CA SER A 411 -31.80 12.65 -25.17
C SER A 411 -31.76 13.47 -23.89
N LEU A 412 -30.56 13.62 -23.32
CA LEU A 412 -30.33 14.38 -22.10
C LEU A 412 -29.63 15.70 -22.41
N GLN A 413 -30.02 16.70 -21.63
CA GLN A 413 -29.32 17.97 -21.56
C GLN A 413 -29.05 18.27 -20.10
N GLY A 414 -27.77 18.41 -19.76
CA GLY A 414 -27.30 18.86 -18.47
C GLY A 414 -27.64 20.33 -18.22
N THR A 415 -27.13 20.81 -17.11
CA THR A 415 -27.40 22.11 -16.53
C THR A 415 -26.24 23.06 -16.81
N GLY A 416 -25.93 23.95 -15.86
CA GLY A 416 -24.72 24.77 -15.91
C GLY A 416 -23.78 24.48 -14.76
N ALA A 417 -23.94 23.32 -14.14
CA ALA A 417 -23.13 22.77 -13.08
C ALA A 417 -22.59 21.42 -13.56
N ASN A 418 -21.66 20.83 -12.82
CA ASN A 418 -21.09 19.52 -13.14
C ASN A 418 -22.19 18.44 -13.11
N ASP A 419 -22.46 17.85 -14.26
CA ASP A 419 -23.49 16.84 -14.47
C ASP A 419 -22.88 15.46 -14.77
N VAL A 420 -23.58 14.39 -14.37
CA VAL A 420 -23.26 13.01 -14.77
C VAL A 420 -24.42 12.47 -15.60
N LEU A 421 -24.17 12.23 -16.88
CA LEU A 421 -25.16 11.79 -17.86
C LEU A 421 -24.76 10.42 -18.40
N THR A 422 -25.60 9.41 -18.18
CA THR A 422 -25.39 8.06 -18.70
C THR A 422 -26.50 7.68 -19.66
N GLY A 423 -26.09 7.18 -20.82
CA GLY A 423 -26.90 6.64 -21.89
C GLY A 423 -27.45 5.24 -21.60
N TYR A 424 -28.15 4.71 -22.58
CA TYR A 424 -28.71 3.37 -22.66
C TYR A 424 -27.91 2.54 -23.68
N GLU A 425 -28.24 1.25 -23.80
CA GLU A 425 -27.62 0.35 -24.80
C GLU A 425 -28.20 0.56 -26.22
N VAL A 426 -28.57 1.80 -26.58
CA VAL A 426 -29.14 2.23 -27.86
C VAL A 426 -28.70 3.66 -28.20
N ASP A 427 -28.74 4.06 -29.48
CA ASP A 427 -28.31 5.39 -29.95
C ASP A 427 -28.88 6.59 -29.13
N ASP A 428 -28.00 7.29 -28.42
CA ASP A 428 -28.30 8.39 -27.50
C ASP A 428 -27.78 9.75 -27.97
N GLN A 429 -28.29 10.81 -27.34
CA GLN A 429 -27.81 12.18 -27.48
C GLN A 429 -27.63 12.81 -26.10
N LEU A 430 -26.38 13.00 -25.69
CA LEU A 430 -26.02 13.56 -24.39
C LEU A 430 -25.34 14.92 -24.59
N MET A 431 -25.80 15.95 -23.88
CA MET A 431 -25.20 17.29 -23.89
C MET A 431 -24.95 17.75 -22.45
N GLY A 432 -23.69 17.96 -22.06
CA GLY A 432 -23.31 18.42 -20.71
C GLY A 432 -23.74 19.87 -20.45
N GLY A 433 -23.21 20.80 -21.24
CA GLY A 433 -23.60 22.21 -21.19
C GLY A 433 -22.45 23.09 -20.68
N HIS A 434 -22.60 23.62 -19.46
CA HIS A 434 -21.49 24.28 -18.76
C HIS A 434 -21.19 23.48 -17.49
N GLY A 435 -19.94 23.47 -17.05
CA GLY A 435 -19.53 22.67 -15.88
C GLY A 435 -18.52 21.62 -16.31
N ASP A 436 -17.95 20.93 -15.33
CA ASP A 436 -17.06 19.78 -15.61
C ASP A 436 -17.94 18.53 -15.61
N ASP A 437 -18.36 18.07 -16.80
CA ASP A 437 -19.40 17.06 -16.99
C ASP A 437 -18.83 15.67 -17.27
N VAL A 438 -19.54 14.61 -16.88
CA VAL A 438 -19.21 13.22 -17.21
C VAL A 438 -20.34 12.62 -18.06
N LEU A 439 -20.03 12.27 -19.30
CA LEU A 439 -20.97 11.71 -20.28
C LEU A 439 -20.53 10.29 -20.68
N ASP A 440 -21.42 9.32 -20.52
CA ASP A 440 -21.20 7.92 -20.94
C ASP A 440 -22.31 7.48 -21.90
N GLY A 441 -21.97 7.16 -23.15
CA GLY A 441 -22.91 6.67 -24.16
C GLY A 441 -23.36 5.22 -23.96
N ALA A 442 -22.61 4.43 -23.20
CA ALA A 442 -22.81 2.99 -23.04
C ALA A 442 -22.70 2.19 -24.35
N GLY A 443 -23.78 2.04 -25.12
CA GLY A 443 -23.76 1.30 -26.37
C GLY A 443 -24.81 1.80 -27.32
N GLY A 444 -24.59 1.67 -28.62
CA GLY A 444 -25.36 2.44 -29.60
C GLY A 444 -24.43 3.34 -30.39
N ASN A 445 -24.97 4.10 -31.34
CA ASN A 445 -24.21 5.10 -32.08
C ASN A 445 -24.56 6.46 -31.49
N ASP A 446 -23.72 6.93 -30.57
CA ASP A 446 -24.05 7.98 -29.65
C ASP A 446 -23.47 9.32 -30.09
N VAL A 447 -24.14 10.40 -29.66
CA VAL A 447 -23.65 11.77 -29.85
C VAL A 447 -23.48 12.41 -28.48
N LEU A 448 -22.23 12.59 -28.07
CA LEU A 448 -21.85 13.18 -26.79
C LEU A 448 -21.22 14.57 -27.03
N ARG A 449 -21.69 15.57 -26.30
CA ARG A 449 -21.16 16.95 -26.34
C ARG A 449 -20.92 17.44 -24.92
N GLY A 450 -19.66 17.68 -24.55
CA GLY A 450 -19.28 18.20 -23.23
C GLY A 450 -19.80 19.63 -23.06
N GLY A 451 -19.25 20.55 -23.85
CA GLY A 451 -19.67 21.94 -23.88
C GLY A 451 -18.58 22.85 -23.37
N ALA A 452 -18.71 23.38 -22.15
CA ALA A 452 -17.72 24.29 -21.59
C ALA A 452 -17.39 23.93 -20.14
N GLY A 453 -16.12 23.69 -19.86
CA GLY A 453 -15.61 23.15 -18.60
C GLY A 453 -14.72 21.96 -18.92
N VAL A 454 -14.21 21.26 -17.91
CA VAL A 454 -13.35 20.08 -18.12
C VAL A 454 -14.23 18.83 -18.15
N ASP A 455 -14.49 18.30 -19.33
CA ASP A 455 -15.47 17.25 -19.53
C ASP A 455 -14.81 15.86 -19.74
N GLU A 456 -15.46 14.79 -19.29
CA GLU A 456 -15.08 13.40 -19.57
C GLU A 456 -16.18 12.72 -20.41
N LEU A 457 -15.84 12.30 -21.63
CA LEU A 457 -16.75 11.68 -22.59
C LEU A 457 -16.29 10.25 -22.92
N LEU A 458 -17.18 9.27 -22.71
CA LEU A 458 -16.99 7.88 -23.05
C LEU A 458 -18.03 7.45 -24.11
N GLY A 459 -17.58 7.10 -25.31
CA GLY A 459 -18.48 6.69 -26.42
C GLY A 459 -19.13 5.34 -26.17
N GLY A 460 -18.34 4.35 -25.76
CA GLY A 460 -18.83 3.02 -25.49
C GLY A 460 -18.78 2.11 -26.72
N TYR A 461 -19.84 1.35 -26.97
CA TYR A 461 -19.92 0.43 -28.10
C TYR A 461 -20.76 1.00 -29.25
N GLY A 462 -20.12 1.42 -30.34
CA GLY A 462 -20.80 1.63 -31.62
C GLY A 462 -19.99 2.57 -32.50
N ASP A 463 -20.64 3.25 -33.44
CA ASP A 463 -20.01 4.31 -34.23
C ASP A 463 -20.36 5.67 -33.60
N ASP A 464 -19.48 6.21 -32.75
CA ASP A 464 -19.81 7.34 -31.87
C ASP A 464 -19.21 8.68 -32.34
N VAL A 465 -19.84 9.78 -31.91
CA VAL A 465 -19.39 11.16 -32.13
C VAL A 465 -19.26 11.88 -30.81
N LEU A 466 -18.02 12.21 -30.44
CA LEU A 466 -17.65 12.91 -29.21
C LEU A 466 -17.07 14.29 -29.55
N ASP A 467 -17.52 15.32 -28.82
CA ASP A 467 -17.13 16.73 -28.98
C ASP A 467 -16.94 17.31 -27.57
N GLY A 468 -15.68 17.54 -27.16
CA GLY A 468 -15.33 18.06 -25.82
C GLY A 468 -15.83 19.48 -25.64
N GLY A 469 -15.42 20.37 -26.54
CA GLY A 469 -15.92 21.74 -26.62
C GLY A 469 -14.87 22.75 -26.19
N THR A 470 -15.03 23.38 -25.03
CA THR A 470 -14.01 24.28 -24.48
C THR A 470 -13.61 23.85 -23.09
N GLY A 471 -12.32 23.68 -22.83
CA GLY A 471 -11.82 23.11 -21.60
C GLY A 471 -10.67 22.18 -21.90
N ASN A 472 -10.20 21.46 -20.88
CA ASN A 472 -9.17 20.45 -21.06
C ASN A 472 -9.82 19.08 -20.90
N ASP A 473 -10.40 18.57 -21.97
CA ASP A 473 -11.37 17.48 -21.96
C ASP A 473 -10.70 16.11 -22.13
N VAL A 474 -11.41 15.06 -21.71
CA VAL A 474 -10.97 13.67 -21.84
C VAL A 474 -11.98 12.90 -22.67
N LEU A 475 -11.59 12.46 -23.86
CA LEU A 475 -12.47 11.72 -24.77
C LEU A 475 -11.94 10.30 -24.98
N ARG A 476 -12.79 9.29 -24.83
CA ARG A 476 -12.39 7.88 -24.96
C ARG A 476 -13.38 7.07 -25.78
N ASP A 477 -12.84 6.33 -26.76
CA ASP A 477 -13.60 5.34 -27.51
C ASP A 477 -12.66 4.34 -28.20
N TYR A 478 -12.96 3.04 -28.16
CA TYR A 478 -12.05 1.98 -28.59
C TYR A 478 -12.57 1.08 -29.72
N SER A 479 -13.85 1.19 -30.12
CA SER A 479 -14.45 0.27 -31.08
C SER A 479 -15.41 0.98 -32.01
N GLY A 480 -15.46 0.57 -33.29
CA GLY A 480 -16.33 1.21 -34.28
C GLY A 480 -15.59 2.20 -35.17
N ARG A 481 -16.36 3.07 -35.84
CA ARG A 481 -15.90 4.17 -36.71
C ARG A 481 -16.21 5.51 -36.03
N ASN A 482 -15.29 5.93 -35.18
CA ASN A 482 -15.57 6.99 -34.23
C ASN A 482 -15.00 8.33 -34.67
N THR A 483 -15.64 9.41 -34.25
CA THR A 483 -15.16 10.78 -34.44
C THR A 483 -15.00 11.45 -33.08
N LEU A 484 -13.77 11.79 -32.71
CA LEU A 484 -13.45 12.50 -31.47
C LEU A 484 -12.89 13.88 -31.82
N ARG A 485 -13.40 14.92 -31.16
CA ARG A 485 -12.93 16.30 -31.28
C ARG A 485 -12.70 16.88 -29.89
N GLY A 486 -11.46 17.25 -29.58
CA GLY A 486 -11.12 17.91 -28.31
C GLY A 486 -11.80 19.26 -28.21
N GLY A 487 -11.44 20.16 -29.12
CA GLY A 487 -12.04 21.48 -29.22
C GLY A 487 -11.03 22.56 -28.83
N ALA A 488 -11.31 23.37 -27.81
CA ALA A 488 -10.40 24.41 -27.37
C ALA A 488 -9.93 24.19 -25.94
N GLY A 489 -8.62 24.09 -25.76
CA GLY A 489 -7.92 23.78 -24.52
C GLY A 489 -7.07 22.52 -24.70
N ASN A 490 -6.38 22.09 -23.65
CA ASN A 490 -5.40 21.02 -23.77
C ASN A 490 -6.08 19.67 -23.48
N ASP A 491 -6.46 18.96 -24.53
CA ASP A 491 -7.33 17.80 -24.47
C ASP A 491 -6.54 16.48 -24.48
N SER A 492 -7.19 15.42 -23.97
CA SER A 492 -6.65 14.06 -23.95
C SER A 492 -7.61 13.11 -24.66
N LEU A 493 -7.26 12.71 -25.88
CA LEU A 493 -8.07 11.82 -26.71
C LEU A 493 -7.47 10.41 -26.72
N SER A 494 -8.31 9.39 -26.55
CA SER A 494 -7.94 7.98 -26.68
C SER A 494 -8.90 7.30 -27.64
N VAL A 495 -8.40 6.93 -28.82
CA VAL A 495 -9.22 6.43 -29.93
C VAL A 495 -8.75 5.07 -30.45
N GLY A 496 -9.70 4.19 -30.73
CA GLY A 496 -9.51 2.84 -31.25
C GLY A 496 -10.36 2.53 -32.49
N GLY A 497 -10.32 1.27 -32.94
CA GLY A 497 -11.24 0.77 -33.95
C GLY A 497 -10.77 0.90 -35.40
N THR A 498 -11.72 1.11 -36.30
CA THR A 498 -11.47 1.13 -37.75
C THR A 498 -11.99 2.43 -38.36
N ASP A 499 -11.20 3.06 -39.23
CA ASP A 499 -11.59 4.28 -39.94
C ASP A 499 -12.02 5.44 -39.02
N PHE A 500 -11.38 5.56 -37.85
CA PHE A 500 -11.66 6.64 -36.91
C PHE A 500 -11.04 7.98 -37.34
N VAL A 501 -11.56 9.06 -36.78
CA VAL A 501 -11.03 10.42 -36.90
C VAL A 501 -10.86 10.99 -35.49
N ALA A 502 -9.67 11.49 -35.16
CA ALA A 502 -9.39 12.23 -33.93
C ALA A 502 -8.74 13.56 -34.26
N GLU A 503 -9.31 14.64 -33.73
CA GLU A 503 -8.87 16.03 -33.94
C GLU A 503 -8.70 16.68 -32.56
N GLY A 504 -7.49 17.12 -32.21
CA GLY A 504 -7.23 17.87 -30.97
C GLY A 504 -7.84 19.29 -31.02
N ASP A 505 -7.68 19.94 -32.17
CA ASP A 505 -8.13 21.31 -32.48
C ASP A 505 -7.21 22.40 -31.88
N ASP A 506 -7.66 23.27 -30.96
CA ASP A 506 -6.87 24.38 -30.40
C ASP A 506 -6.34 24.03 -29.00
N GLY A 507 -5.05 23.81 -28.82
CA GLY A 507 -4.45 23.51 -27.51
C GLY A 507 -3.20 22.67 -27.62
N ASP A 508 -2.50 22.44 -26.51
CA ASP A 508 -1.42 21.44 -26.48
C ASP A 508 -2.04 20.07 -26.12
N ASP A 509 -2.40 19.29 -27.13
CA ASP A 509 -3.22 18.08 -26.98
C ASP A 509 -2.40 16.80 -26.87
N ILE A 510 -3.00 15.76 -26.26
CA ILE A 510 -2.42 14.42 -26.20
C ILE A 510 -3.39 13.42 -26.84
N ILE A 511 -2.96 12.78 -27.92
CA ILE A 511 -3.81 11.83 -28.67
C ILE A 511 -3.17 10.45 -28.69
N TYR A 512 -3.85 9.47 -28.11
CA TYR A 512 -3.49 8.05 -28.16
C TYR A 512 -4.35 7.34 -29.21
N ALA A 513 -3.71 6.80 -30.25
CA ALA A 513 -4.40 6.24 -31.40
C ALA A 513 -4.03 4.78 -31.65
N GLY A 514 -5.01 3.87 -31.54
CA GLY A 514 -4.89 2.45 -31.87
C GLY A 514 -5.81 2.04 -33.02
N GLY A 515 -5.38 1.11 -33.88
CA GLY A 515 -6.19 0.66 -35.01
C GLY A 515 -5.93 1.43 -36.31
N ASN A 516 -6.98 1.72 -37.08
CA ASN A 516 -6.86 2.39 -38.38
C ASN A 516 -7.61 3.73 -38.36
N GLY A 517 -6.95 4.82 -38.73
CA GLY A 517 -7.61 6.13 -38.71
C GLY A 517 -6.69 7.29 -39.05
N ARG A 518 -7.23 8.48 -38.85
CA ARG A 518 -6.56 9.77 -39.07
C ARG A 518 -6.53 10.55 -37.75
N VAL A 519 -5.37 11.10 -37.44
CA VAL A 519 -5.15 11.93 -36.26
C VAL A 519 -4.59 13.27 -36.70
N SER A 520 -5.15 14.35 -36.16
CA SER A 520 -4.61 15.70 -36.26
C SER A 520 -4.45 16.26 -34.85
N GLY A 521 -3.28 16.80 -34.50
CA GLY A 521 -3.09 17.59 -33.29
C GLY A 521 -3.88 18.90 -33.42
N GLY A 522 -3.42 19.80 -34.28
CA GLY A 522 -4.14 21.03 -34.60
C GLY A 522 -3.27 22.25 -34.38
N ASN A 523 -3.68 23.18 -33.52
CA ASN A 523 -2.91 24.36 -33.13
C ASN A 523 -2.39 24.19 -31.71
N GLY A 524 -1.08 24.06 -31.54
CA GLY A 524 -0.42 23.93 -30.25
C GLY A 524 0.75 22.96 -30.36
N ASN A 525 1.36 22.61 -29.24
CA ASN A 525 2.47 21.65 -29.21
C ASN A 525 1.90 20.30 -28.79
N ASP A 526 1.51 19.52 -29.78
CA ASP A 526 0.72 18.31 -29.58
C ASP A 526 1.59 17.08 -29.37
N VAL A 527 1.03 16.06 -28.70
CA VAL A 527 1.67 14.77 -28.49
C VAL A 527 0.80 13.66 -29.10
N LEU A 528 1.22 13.14 -30.24
CA LEU A 528 0.52 12.10 -30.98
C LEU A 528 1.21 10.75 -30.74
N ARG A 529 0.53 9.83 -30.04
CA ARG A 529 1.05 8.51 -29.68
C ARG A 529 0.35 7.41 -30.47
N ALA A 530 1.11 6.73 -31.31
CA ALA A 530 0.60 5.61 -32.09
C ALA A 530 0.76 4.27 -31.35
N ALA A 531 -0.33 3.50 -31.31
CA ALA A 531 -0.39 2.14 -30.81
C ALA A 531 -0.66 1.13 -31.96
N ALA A 532 -0.75 -0.17 -31.65
CA ALA A 532 -0.92 -1.24 -32.64
C ALA A 532 -2.07 -0.97 -33.64
N GLY A 533 -1.80 -1.10 -34.95
CA GLY A 533 -2.75 -0.78 -36.03
C GLY A 533 -2.23 -1.21 -37.40
N ALA A 534 -3.10 -1.29 -38.43
CA ALA A 534 -2.66 -1.67 -39.78
C ALA A 534 -2.28 -0.44 -40.63
N MET A 535 -2.92 0.71 -40.42
CA MET A 535 -2.66 1.96 -41.14
C MET A 535 -3.06 3.21 -40.33
N LEU A 536 -2.08 4.05 -39.97
CA LEU A 536 -2.30 5.35 -39.30
C LEU A 536 -1.74 6.50 -40.13
N ILE A 537 -2.48 7.62 -40.12
CA ILE A 537 -2.04 8.91 -40.66
C ILE A 537 -2.03 9.90 -39.50
N LEU A 538 -0.87 10.45 -39.18
CA LEU A 538 -0.65 11.40 -38.09
C LEU A 538 -0.22 12.74 -38.67
N ASP A 539 -0.80 13.83 -38.19
CA ASP A 539 -0.48 15.20 -38.57
C ASP A 539 -0.39 16.04 -37.29
N GLY A 540 0.80 16.55 -36.96
CA GLY A 540 1.01 17.39 -35.78
C GLY A 540 0.18 18.67 -35.89
N GLY A 541 0.38 19.39 -36.99
CA GLY A 541 -0.39 20.59 -37.29
C GLY A 541 0.49 21.83 -37.19
N SER A 542 0.22 22.73 -36.25
CA SER A 542 1.02 23.93 -36.06
C SER A 542 1.48 24.08 -34.63
N GLY A 543 2.77 24.30 -34.44
CA GLY A 543 3.44 24.30 -33.14
C GLY A 543 4.59 23.31 -33.17
N ASN A 544 5.22 23.04 -32.04
CA ASN A 544 6.32 22.07 -31.99
C ASN A 544 5.78 20.74 -31.49
N ASP A 545 5.45 19.86 -32.42
CA ASP A 545 4.70 18.65 -32.10
C ASP A 545 5.64 17.48 -31.77
N THR A 546 5.15 16.52 -31.00
CA THR A 546 5.83 15.27 -30.70
C THR A 546 5.01 14.10 -31.23
N ILE A 547 5.58 13.39 -32.21
CA ILE A 547 4.96 12.22 -32.82
C ILE A 547 5.72 10.97 -32.35
N ASP A 548 5.08 10.20 -31.48
CA ASP A 548 5.64 9.00 -30.87
C ASP A 548 5.10 7.73 -31.53
N ILE A 549 6.01 7.02 -32.19
CA ILE A 549 5.73 5.84 -33.02
C ILE A 549 6.29 4.57 -32.33
N THR A 550 6.75 4.69 -31.09
CA THR A 550 7.38 3.59 -30.36
C THR A 550 6.39 2.51 -29.91
N GLY A 551 5.09 2.81 -29.81
CA GLY A 551 4.05 1.88 -29.36
C GLY A 551 3.59 0.84 -30.40
N ILE A 552 4.21 0.80 -31.57
CA ILE A 552 3.72 0.05 -32.72
C ILE A 552 4.41 -1.30 -32.87
N PHE A 553 3.63 -2.37 -33.11
CA PHE A 553 4.12 -3.72 -33.38
C PHE A 553 3.39 -4.36 -34.56
N GLY A 554 4.03 -5.33 -35.23
CA GLY A 554 3.33 -6.25 -36.13
C GLY A 554 3.16 -5.81 -37.59
N GLY A 555 3.94 -4.84 -38.08
CA GLY A 555 3.94 -4.47 -39.51
C GLY A 555 2.96 -3.36 -39.89
N ALA A 556 2.64 -2.48 -38.95
CA ALA A 556 1.83 -1.30 -39.20
C ALA A 556 2.47 -0.38 -40.25
N ILE A 557 1.62 0.37 -40.95
CA ILE A 557 2.04 1.45 -41.86
C ILE A 557 1.65 2.78 -41.22
N VAL A 558 2.64 3.62 -40.95
CA VAL A 558 2.44 4.98 -40.42
C VAL A 558 2.95 6.00 -41.42
N THR A 559 2.11 6.97 -41.74
CA THR A 559 2.51 8.21 -42.40
C THR A 559 2.36 9.33 -41.39
N ALA A 560 3.45 10.03 -41.10
CA ALA A 560 3.49 11.12 -40.13
C ALA A 560 3.93 12.41 -40.81
N SER A 561 3.27 13.52 -40.47
CA SER A 561 3.68 14.89 -40.79
C SER A 561 3.80 15.65 -39.48
N GLY A 562 4.88 16.42 -39.31
CA GLY A 562 5.01 17.32 -38.17
C GLY A 562 4.16 18.58 -38.38
N GLY A 563 4.07 19.04 -39.63
CA GLY A 563 3.36 20.26 -39.97
C GLY A 563 4.29 21.46 -39.92
N SER A 564 3.92 22.50 -39.16
CA SER A 564 4.72 23.71 -39.04
C SER A 564 5.27 23.90 -37.64
N GLY A 565 6.59 23.96 -37.51
CA GLY A 565 7.26 24.23 -36.25
C GLY A 565 8.60 23.53 -36.25
N ARG A 566 9.03 23.10 -35.07
CA ARG A 566 10.18 22.23 -34.88
C ARG A 566 9.72 20.97 -34.17
N ASP A 567 9.48 19.94 -34.97
CA ASP A 567 8.75 18.76 -34.51
C ASP A 567 9.71 17.64 -34.08
N VAL A 568 9.25 16.77 -33.18
CA VAL A 568 10.00 15.64 -32.65
C VAL A 568 9.36 14.34 -33.14
N PHE A 569 10.12 13.52 -33.85
CA PHE A 569 9.71 12.19 -34.26
C PHE A 569 10.41 11.14 -33.39
N ASN A 570 9.69 10.54 -32.45
CA ASN A 570 10.22 9.43 -31.65
C ASN A 570 10.03 8.11 -32.39
N VAL A 571 11.17 7.60 -32.89
CA VAL A 571 11.25 6.39 -33.72
C VAL A 571 12.14 5.32 -33.06
N GLY A 572 12.39 5.43 -31.75
CA GLY A 572 13.33 4.57 -31.02
C GLY A 572 13.02 3.07 -30.99
N ASN A 573 11.86 2.63 -31.49
CA ASN A 573 11.50 1.22 -31.58
C ASN A 573 12.02 0.59 -32.89
N VAL A 574 12.79 -0.49 -32.77
CA VAL A 574 13.43 -1.24 -33.87
C VAL A 574 12.58 -2.40 -34.43
N ALA A 575 11.27 -2.41 -34.13
CA ALA A 575 10.30 -3.38 -34.66
C ALA A 575 10.08 -3.25 -36.18
N PRO A 576 9.67 -4.32 -36.90
CA PRO A 576 9.50 -4.31 -38.35
C PRO A 576 8.21 -3.56 -38.76
N ASN A 577 8.22 -2.23 -38.65
CA ASN A 577 7.12 -1.35 -39.07
C ASN A 577 7.55 -0.50 -40.27
N ARG A 578 6.58 0.10 -40.98
CA ARG A 578 6.85 1.04 -42.08
C ARG A 578 6.46 2.44 -41.65
N VAL A 579 7.45 3.23 -41.24
CA VAL A 579 7.26 4.62 -40.83
C VAL A 579 7.76 5.54 -41.94
N THR A 580 6.89 6.44 -42.41
CA THR A 580 7.23 7.47 -43.39
C THR A 580 6.93 8.84 -42.81
N VAL A 581 7.93 9.70 -42.78
CA VAL A 581 7.80 11.11 -42.39
C VAL A 581 7.78 11.96 -43.65
N SER A 582 6.69 12.70 -43.89
CA SER A 582 6.44 13.36 -45.18
C SER A 582 7.09 14.72 -45.37
N ASP A 583 7.39 15.45 -44.29
CA ASP A 583 7.73 16.89 -44.32
C ASP A 583 8.92 17.27 -43.43
N PHE A 584 9.74 16.31 -43.01
CA PHE A 584 10.87 16.54 -42.11
C PHE A 584 11.84 17.63 -42.61
N THR A 585 12.04 18.66 -41.79
CA THR A 585 12.94 19.79 -42.04
C THR A 585 14.33 19.50 -41.47
N THR A 586 15.35 19.43 -42.32
CA THR A 586 16.75 19.16 -41.92
C THR A 586 17.53 20.43 -41.55
N GLY A 587 18.66 20.26 -40.87
CA GLY A 587 19.60 21.34 -40.51
C GLY A 587 19.23 22.09 -39.22
N ALA A 588 19.95 23.18 -38.96
CA ALA A 588 19.81 23.97 -37.74
C ALA A 588 18.41 24.59 -37.61
N GLY A 589 17.75 24.34 -36.48
CA GLY A 589 16.38 24.79 -36.22
C GLY A 589 15.30 24.03 -36.99
N GLY A 590 15.68 22.98 -37.73
CA GLY A 590 14.75 21.99 -38.28
C GLY A 590 14.34 20.95 -37.24
N ASP A 591 13.57 19.98 -37.69
CA ASP A 591 12.94 18.93 -36.89
C ASP A 591 13.97 18.00 -36.24
N LEU A 592 13.50 17.29 -35.22
CA LEU A 592 14.24 16.43 -34.33
C LEU A 592 13.79 14.98 -34.48
N ILE A 593 14.77 14.08 -34.41
CA ILE A 593 14.55 12.64 -34.32
C ILE A 593 14.97 12.20 -32.92
N ASP A 594 14.04 11.60 -32.19
CA ASP A 594 14.37 10.92 -30.94
C ASP A 594 14.71 9.45 -31.23
N VAL A 595 15.96 9.10 -30.93
CA VAL A 595 16.54 7.76 -31.06
C VAL A 595 16.96 7.19 -29.70
N SER A 596 16.50 7.78 -28.59
CA SER A 596 16.88 7.37 -27.23
C SER A 596 16.61 5.89 -26.96
N GLY A 597 15.58 5.31 -27.61
CA GLY A 597 15.27 3.88 -27.54
C GLY A 597 16.39 2.94 -28.02
N VAL A 598 17.37 3.43 -28.81
CA VAL A 598 18.52 2.61 -29.24
C VAL A 598 19.76 2.76 -28.36
N MET A 599 19.78 3.72 -27.43
CA MET A 599 20.94 4.01 -26.57
C MET A 599 21.42 2.83 -25.72
N PRO A 600 20.55 1.95 -25.19
CA PRO A 600 21.02 0.78 -24.44
C PRO A 600 21.94 -0.16 -25.24
N TYR A 601 21.93 -0.08 -26.57
CA TYR A 601 22.83 -0.86 -27.44
C TYR A 601 24.19 -0.18 -27.66
N SER A 602 24.33 1.09 -27.29
CA SER A 602 25.55 1.88 -27.43
C SER A 602 25.93 2.59 -26.13
N PRO A 603 26.17 1.85 -25.02
CA PRO A 603 26.41 2.45 -23.71
C PRO A 603 27.71 3.27 -23.64
N ASN A 604 28.66 3.03 -24.55
CA ASN A 604 29.98 3.70 -24.54
C ASN A 604 30.04 4.89 -25.52
N GLY A 605 28.90 5.53 -25.82
CA GLY A 605 28.83 6.75 -26.63
C GLY A 605 27.94 6.64 -27.87
N ASN A 606 28.22 7.47 -28.86
CA ASN A 606 27.29 7.76 -29.94
C ASN A 606 26.95 6.52 -30.82
N PRO A 607 25.67 6.17 -31.00
CA PRO A 607 25.23 5.00 -31.79
C PRO A 607 25.64 5.05 -33.27
N PHE A 608 25.87 6.22 -33.86
CA PHE A 608 26.44 6.34 -35.21
C PHE A 608 27.92 6.00 -35.23
N GLY A 609 28.66 6.38 -34.18
CA GLY A 609 30.09 6.09 -34.04
C GLY A 609 30.39 4.62 -33.73
N THR A 610 29.54 3.99 -32.92
CA THR A 610 29.63 2.55 -32.58
C THR A 610 29.07 1.64 -33.69
N GLY A 611 28.43 2.23 -34.70
CA GLY A 611 27.91 1.54 -35.88
C GLY A 611 26.54 0.88 -35.69
N HIS A 612 25.80 1.26 -34.64
CA HIS A 612 24.43 0.81 -34.39
C HIS A 612 23.40 1.59 -35.22
N LEU A 613 23.68 2.85 -35.56
CA LEU A 613 22.85 3.67 -36.44
C LEU A 613 23.61 4.10 -37.69
N ARG A 614 22.88 4.28 -38.79
CA ARG A 614 23.37 5.00 -39.97
C ARG A 614 22.24 5.64 -40.76
N LEU A 615 22.58 6.66 -41.54
CA LEU A 615 21.71 7.24 -42.55
C LEU A 615 22.10 6.72 -43.94
N ARG A 616 21.11 6.28 -44.72
CA ARG A 616 21.27 5.80 -46.08
C ARG A 616 20.38 6.60 -47.03
N GLN A 617 20.99 7.20 -48.06
CA GLN A 617 20.22 7.85 -49.12
C GLN A 617 19.58 6.79 -50.04
N GLU A 618 18.29 6.94 -50.32
CA GLU A 618 17.56 6.15 -51.31
C GLU A 618 16.71 7.06 -52.21
N GLY A 619 17.17 7.29 -53.45
CA GLY A 619 16.50 8.23 -54.34
C GLY A 619 16.49 9.65 -53.76
N LEU A 620 15.30 10.21 -53.56
CA LEU A 620 15.10 11.53 -52.93
C LEU A 620 14.91 11.45 -51.41
N ASP A 621 14.88 10.26 -50.84
CA ASP A 621 14.53 10.04 -49.44
C ASP A 621 15.77 9.62 -48.64
N THR A 622 15.76 9.92 -47.34
CA THR A 622 16.77 9.43 -46.38
C THR A 622 16.15 8.36 -45.51
N ILE A 623 16.88 7.26 -45.29
CA ILE A 623 16.44 6.15 -44.44
C ILE A 623 17.37 6.08 -43.22
N LEU A 624 16.78 6.08 -42.03
CA LEU A 624 17.48 5.78 -40.78
C LEU A 624 17.45 4.27 -40.56
N GLU A 625 18.62 3.66 -40.38
CA GLU A 625 18.77 2.22 -40.21
C GLU A 625 19.45 1.87 -38.88
N PHE A 626 19.07 0.72 -38.31
CA PHE A 626 19.64 0.16 -37.08
C PHE A 626 20.26 -1.23 -37.29
N SER A 627 21.31 -1.56 -36.51
CA SER A 627 21.90 -2.90 -36.38
C SER A 627 22.09 -3.27 -34.90
N TRP A 628 21.64 -4.47 -34.50
CA TRP A 628 21.85 -4.97 -33.14
C TRP A 628 23.32 -5.29 -32.86
N ALA A 629 24.08 -5.66 -33.88
CA ALA A 629 25.49 -6.03 -33.73
C ALA A 629 26.46 -4.84 -33.88
N GLY A 630 25.97 -3.65 -34.23
CA GLY A 630 26.80 -2.46 -34.42
C GLY A 630 27.88 -2.66 -35.48
N ALA A 631 29.08 -2.10 -35.24
CA ALA A 631 30.25 -2.29 -36.10
C ALA A 631 30.69 -3.77 -36.28
N ALA A 632 30.27 -4.68 -35.40
CA ALA A 632 30.54 -6.11 -35.52
C ALA A 632 29.51 -6.87 -36.40
N GLY A 633 28.46 -6.17 -36.86
CA GLY A 633 27.38 -6.74 -37.65
C GLY A 633 27.77 -7.16 -39.07
N SER A 634 27.15 -8.22 -39.56
CA SER A 634 27.18 -8.56 -40.98
C SER A 634 26.31 -7.57 -41.77
N GLY A 635 26.65 -7.25 -43.02
CA GLY A 635 25.90 -6.29 -43.84
C GLY A 635 24.41 -6.61 -44.09
N THR A 636 23.89 -7.73 -43.58
CA THR A 636 22.49 -8.16 -43.64
C THR A 636 21.70 -7.92 -42.34
N ASP A 637 22.31 -7.34 -41.31
CA ASP A 637 21.69 -7.08 -39.98
C ASP A 637 20.92 -5.75 -39.90
N TRP A 638 20.97 -4.95 -40.97
CA TRP A 638 20.36 -3.62 -40.98
C TRP A 638 18.83 -3.68 -41.12
N ARG A 639 18.14 -2.86 -40.33
CA ARG A 639 16.69 -2.63 -40.39
C ARG A 639 16.39 -1.17 -40.61
N ASP A 640 15.46 -0.89 -41.52
CA ASP A 640 14.89 0.45 -41.68
C ASP A 640 14.05 0.77 -40.44
N ILE A 641 14.32 1.90 -39.80
CA ILE A 641 13.53 2.43 -38.68
C ILE A 641 12.46 3.38 -39.23
N ALA A 642 12.90 4.36 -40.02
CA ALA A 642 12.04 5.39 -40.59
C ALA A 642 12.60 5.89 -41.93
N THR A 643 11.68 6.25 -42.83
CA THR A 643 11.97 6.91 -44.09
C THR A 643 11.54 8.37 -44.00
N PHE A 644 12.46 9.29 -44.28
CA PHE A 644 12.24 10.73 -44.33
C PHE A 644 12.14 11.17 -45.79
N SER A 645 10.93 11.50 -46.25
CA SER A 645 10.66 11.79 -47.66
C SER A 645 11.28 13.11 -48.11
N ASN A 646 11.82 13.15 -49.34
CA ASN A 646 12.39 14.34 -49.96
C ASN A 646 13.51 15.03 -49.16
N THR A 647 14.27 14.26 -48.38
CA THR A 647 15.41 14.74 -47.59
C THR A 647 16.73 14.17 -48.11
N ASN A 648 17.82 14.88 -47.85
CA ASN A 648 19.17 14.45 -48.22
C ASN A 648 19.99 14.12 -46.97
N ALA A 649 20.55 12.91 -46.93
CA ALA A 649 21.25 12.36 -45.77
C ALA A 649 22.42 13.23 -45.30
N ALA A 650 23.04 13.99 -46.21
CA ALA A 650 24.16 14.89 -45.88
C ALA A 650 23.74 16.17 -45.16
N ASP A 651 22.44 16.52 -45.17
CA ASP A 651 21.90 17.71 -44.53
C ASP A 651 21.49 17.45 -43.07
N PHE A 652 21.49 16.18 -42.63
CA PHE A 652 21.29 15.80 -41.23
C PHE A 652 22.54 16.14 -40.40
N THR A 653 22.32 16.87 -39.32
CA THR A 653 23.36 17.27 -38.37
C THR A 653 22.96 16.88 -36.95
N ARG A 654 23.82 17.14 -35.96
CA ARG A 654 23.47 16.98 -34.53
C ARG A 654 22.19 17.73 -34.12
N ASP A 655 21.82 18.80 -34.84
CA ASP A 655 20.64 19.61 -34.53
C ASP A 655 19.32 18.91 -34.90
N ASN A 656 19.40 17.83 -35.69
CA ASN A 656 18.25 17.01 -36.10
C ASN A 656 18.06 15.75 -35.26
N PHE A 657 18.90 15.53 -34.25
CA PHE A 657 18.74 14.42 -33.32
C PHE A 657 18.60 14.97 -31.91
N LEU A 658 17.62 14.45 -31.17
CA LEU A 658 17.46 14.79 -29.76
C LEU A 658 18.77 14.43 -29.01
N HIS A 659 19.08 15.17 -27.96
CA HIS A 659 20.33 15.01 -27.17
C HIS A 659 21.64 15.28 -27.92
N GLY A 660 21.58 15.93 -29.10
CA GLY A 660 22.78 16.35 -29.83
C GLY A 660 23.59 15.20 -30.43
N ILE A 661 22.95 14.04 -30.64
CA ILE A 661 23.58 12.84 -31.19
C ILE A 661 24.02 13.13 -32.63
N SER A 662 25.33 13.26 -32.82
CA SER A 662 25.85 13.66 -34.12
C SER A 662 25.90 12.47 -35.09
N PRO A 663 25.32 12.56 -36.31
CA PRO A 663 25.34 11.46 -37.29
C PRO A 663 26.74 11.15 -37.84
N ASP A 664 27.75 11.98 -37.55
CA ASP A 664 29.16 11.73 -37.84
C ASP A 664 29.88 10.87 -36.78
N GLY A 665 29.19 10.51 -35.69
CA GLY A 665 29.72 9.67 -34.62
C GLY A 665 30.50 10.43 -33.53
N GLY A 666 30.44 11.76 -33.48
CA GLY A 666 31.02 12.54 -32.38
C GLY A 666 30.37 12.22 -31.02
N ASN A 667 31.19 12.12 -29.96
CA ASN A 667 30.76 11.79 -28.59
C ASN A 667 30.69 13.01 -27.66
N GLU A 668 30.74 14.23 -28.18
CA GLU A 668 30.74 15.43 -27.33
C GLU A 668 29.34 15.67 -26.76
N GLY A 669 29.20 15.60 -25.43
CA GLY A 669 28.01 15.99 -24.69
C GLY A 669 28.08 17.43 -24.15
N PRO A 670 27.00 17.96 -23.54
CA PRO A 670 26.99 19.25 -22.86
C PRO A 670 28.02 19.41 -21.74
N THR A 671 28.36 20.68 -21.48
CA THR A 671 29.02 21.11 -20.24
C THR A 671 28.00 21.81 -19.34
N LEU A 672 27.79 21.29 -18.14
CA LEU A 672 26.87 21.80 -17.12
C LEU A 672 27.68 22.33 -15.94
N VAL A 673 27.37 23.54 -15.47
CA VAL A 673 28.10 24.21 -14.40
C VAL A 673 27.11 24.76 -13.38
N GLY A 674 27.22 24.29 -12.14
CA GLY A 674 26.51 24.75 -10.95
C GLY A 674 27.02 26.08 -10.43
N GLY A 675 26.32 26.60 -9.43
CA GLY A 675 26.53 27.86 -8.75
C GLY A 675 27.33 27.72 -7.45
N SER A 676 26.83 28.34 -6.38
CA SER A 676 27.48 28.31 -5.06
C SER A 676 26.55 27.80 -3.96
N GLY A 677 25.51 27.08 -4.35
CA GLY A 677 24.57 26.42 -3.44
C GLY A 677 24.36 25.00 -3.93
N ASN A 678 23.50 24.25 -3.24
CA ASN A 678 23.27 22.85 -3.57
C ASN A 678 22.55 22.73 -4.92
N ASP A 679 23.27 22.25 -5.93
CA ASP A 679 22.80 22.12 -7.31
C ASP A 679 22.50 20.67 -7.67
N GLU A 680 21.58 20.47 -8.62
CA GLU A 680 21.31 19.17 -9.21
C GLU A 680 21.60 19.23 -10.71
N LEU A 681 22.65 18.54 -11.15
CA LEU A 681 23.12 18.51 -12.54
C LEU A 681 22.92 17.11 -13.13
N ARG A 682 22.29 17.03 -14.31
CA ARG A 682 22.02 15.78 -15.02
C ARG A 682 22.53 15.86 -16.45
N GLY A 683 23.49 15.01 -16.79
CA GLY A 683 23.94 14.78 -18.15
C GLY A 683 22.95 13.98 -18.97
N GLN A 684 23.37 13.60 -20.18
CA GLN A 684 22.57 13.03 -21.26
C GLN A 684 23.19 11.68 -21.69
N PHE A 685 23.33 11.47 -23.01
CA PHE A 685 23.74 10.19 -23.61
C PHE A 685 25.16 10.20 -24.21
N LEU A 686 25.86 11.33 -24.13
CA LEU A 686 27.19 11.53 -24.71
C LEU A 686 28.16 11.94 -23.60
N ASN A 687 29.44 12.14 -23.92
CA ASN A 687 30.44 12.44 -22.90
C ASN A 687 30.23 13.85 -22.35
N ASP A 688 29.69 13.93 -21.15
CA ASP A 688 29.31 15.15 -20.46
C ASP A 688 30.38 15.65 -19.50
N LEU A 689 30.36 16.96 -19.24
CA LEU A 689 31.17 17.60 -18.19
C LEU A 689 30.25 18.30 -17.21
N LEU A 690 30.19 17.83 -15.97
CA LEU A 690 29.40 18.40 -14.89
C LEU A 690 30.33 18.98 -13.82
N GLU A 691 30.14 20.25 -13.47
CA GLU A 691 30.90 20.96 -12.42
C GLU A 691 29.94 21.56 -11.38
N GLY A 692 29.86 21.02 -10.16
CA GLY A 692 28.97 21.47 -9.08
C GLY A 692 29.37 22.82 -8.47
N ASN A 693 30.67 22.98 -8.18
CA ASN A 693 31.30 24.14 -7.54
C ASN A 693 31.11 24.18 -6.01
N ASP A 694 30.51 25.22 -5.42
CA ASP A 694 30.32 25.25 -3.95
C ASP A 694 28.89 24.79 -3.65
N GLY A 695 28.68 23.91 -2.67
CA GLY A 695 27.36 23.36 -2.37
C GLY A 695 27.44 21.89 -2.04
N ASN A 696 26.37 21.32 -1.50
CA ASN A 696 26.20 19.87 -1.43
C ASN A 696 25.40 19.45 -2.65
N ASP A 697 26.09 19.09 -3.73
CA ASP A 697 25.54 18.96 -5.07
C ASP A 697 25.18 17.51 -5.40
N GLN A 698 24.29 17.32 -6.38
CA GLN A 698 23.92 16.02 -6.92
C GLN A 698 24.22 16.00 -8.42
N LEU A 699 25.17 15.17 -8.84
CA LEU A 699 25.64 15.09 -10.21
C LEU A 699 25.37 13.70 -10.79
N TYR A 700 24.66 13.65 -11.91
CA TYR A 700 24.31 12.43 -12.63
C TYR A 700 24.86 12.49 -14.06
N GLY A 701 25.77 11.59 -14.44
CA GLY A 701 26.42 11.56 -15.76
C GLY A 701 25.47 11.15 -16.87
N GLY A 702 24.87 9.96 -16.75
CA GLY A 702 23.93 9.46 -17.74
C GLY A 702 24.54 8.29 -18.51
N PHE A 703 24.53 8.33 -19.85
CA PHE A 703 25.34 7.42 -20.65
C PHE A 703 26.46 8.21 -21.32
N GLY A 704 27.60 7.59 -21.55
CA GLY A 704 28.78 8.27 -22.08
C GLY A 704 29.96 8.11 -21.14
N ASN A 705 31.12 8.61 -21.56
CA ASN A 705 32.27 8.66 -20.67
C ASN A 705 32.36 10.07 -20.08
N ASP A 706 31.77 10.22 -18.89
CA ASP A 706 31.48 11.52 -18.31
C ASP A 706 32.55 11.98 -17.33
N VAL A 707 32.59 13.28 -17.09
CA VAL A 707 33.44 13.91 -16.08
C VAL A 707 32.56 14.67 -15.11
N LEU A 708 32.44 14.18 -13.88
CA LEU A 708 31.68 14.81 -12.81
C LEU A 708 32.64 15.36 -11.76
N ARG A 709 32.49 16.64 -11.43
CA ARG A 709 33.27 17.33 -10.39
C ARG A 709 32.31 17.96 -9.38
N GLY A 710 32.26 17.44 -8.16
CA GLY A 710 31.46 17.97 -7.06
C GLY A 710 31.91 19.38 -6.69
N GLY A 711 33.05 19.49 -6.01
CA GLY A 711 33.69 20.78 -5.75
C GLY A 711 33.92 20.98 -4.26
N ASN A 712 33.27 21.96 -3.62
CA ASN A 712 33.32 22.18 -2.18
C ASN A 712 31.96 21.87 -1.57
N GLY A 713 31.90 20.96 -0.61
CA GLY A 713 30.68 20.56 0.10
C GLY A 713 30.57 19.04 0.11
N ASP A 714 29.45 18.54 0.60
CA ASP A 714 29.21 17.09 0.68
C ASP A 714 28.38 16.65 -0.54
N ASP A 715 29.06 16.17 -1.57
CA ASP A 715 28.47 15.93 -2.89
C ASP A 715 28.05 14.49 -3.11
N MET A 716 27.04 14.29 -3.96
CA MET A 716 26.57 12.97 -4.40
C MET A 716 26.75 12.82 -5.91
N LEU A 717 27.54 11.84 -6.34
CA LEU A 717 27.89 11.60 -7.74
C LEU A 717 27.38 10.22 -8.22
N ASP A 718 26.83 10.17 -9.42
CA ASP A 718 26.48 8.93 -10.13
C ASP A 718 26.93 9.07 -11.58
N GLY A 719 27.91 8.26 -12.00
CA GLY A 719 28.42 8.30 -13.38
C GLY A 719 27.43 7.75 -14.39
N GLY A 720 26.63 6.75 -14.00
CA GLY A 720 25.74 6.05 -14.92
C GLY A 720 26.50 5.02 -15.78
N GLY A 721 26.34 5.11 -17.10
CA GLY A 721 26.78 4.11 -18.07
C GLY A 721 27.98 4.59 -18.88
N GLY A 722 29.16 3.99 -18.68
CA GLY A 722 30.35 4.25 -19.50
C GLY A 722 31.60 4.19 -18.65
N ASP A 723 32.72 4.72 -19.14
CA ASP A 723 33.96 4.82 -18.36
C ASP A 723 34.11 6.24 -17.80
N ASP A 724 33.65 6.46 -16.57
CA ASP A 724 33.51 7.80 -16.00
C ASP A 724 34.70 8.27 -15.14
N LEU A 725 34.81 9.58 -14.97
CA LEU A 725 35.68 10.23 -13.99
C LEU A 725 34.81 11.01 -12.98
N LEU A 726 34.77 10.50 -11.75
CA LEU A 726 34.02 11.08 -10.64
C LEU A 726 35.01 11.68 -9.63
N ASP A 727 34.97 13.00 -9.46
CA ASP A 727 35.82 13.77 -8.55
C ASP A 727 34.94 14.50 -7.53
N GLY A 728 34.90 14.03 -6.28
CA GLY A 728 34.07 14.64 -5.22
C GLY A 728 34.59 16.03 -4.83
N GLY A 729 35.91 16.17 -4.75
CA GLY A 729 36.54 17.43 -4.37
C GLY A 729 36.78 17.53 -2.87
N ALA A 730 36.18 18.53 -2.23
CA ALA A 730 36.43 18.90 -0.86
C ALA A 730 35.15 18.84 -0.04
N GLY A 731 35.05 17.83 0.81
CA GLY A 731 34.00 17.69 1.80
C GLY A 731 33.82 16.22 2.09
N PHE A 732 32.58 15.79 2.26
CA PHE A 732 32.24 14.39 2.43
C PHE A 732 31.40 13.90 1.25
N ASP A 733 32.05 13.19 0.33
CA ASP A 733 31.49 12.90 -0.98
C ASP A 733 31.10 11.43 -1.12
N VAL A 734 29.97 11.18 -1.79
CA VAL A 734 29.37 9.86 -1.94
C VAL A 734 29.15 9.57 -3.42
N VAL A 735 29.68 8.44 -3.89
CA VAL A 735 29.27 7.87 -5.17
C VAL A 735 28.17 6.86 -4.93
N GLN A 736 27.05 6.99 -5.64
CA GLN A 736 25.91 6.07 -5.51
C GLN A 736 25.81 5.16 -6.72
N LEU A 737 25.75 3.85 -6.50
CA LEU A 737 25.51 2.85 -7.55
C LEU A 737 24.36 1.92 -7.12
N ALA A 738 23.34 1.77 -7.97
CA ALA A 738 22.09 1.06 -7.64
C ALA A 738 22.18 -0.48 -7.70
N ARG A 739 23.35 -1.09 -7.45
CA ARG A 739 23.56 -2.55 -7.55
C ARG A 739 24.33 -3.12 -6.38
N LYS A 740 24.35 -4.45 -6.27
CA LYS A 740 24.95 -5.16 -5.14
C LYS A 740 26.47 -5.14 -5.24
N ARG A 741 27.13 -5.20 -4.08
CA ARG A 741 28.60 -5.20 -3.96
C ARG A 741 29.32 -6.25 -4.81
N PHE A 742 28.73 -7.42 -5.04
CA PHE A 742 29.35 -8.49 -5.83
C PHE A 742 29.27 -8.28 -7.34
N ASP A 743 28.47 -7.31 -7.80
CA ASP A 743 28.40 -6.94 -9.21
C ASP A 743 29.60 -6.07 -9.61
N PHE A 744 30.37 -5.58 -8.64
CA PHE A 744 31.50 -4.69 -8.88
C PHE A 744 32.85 -5.26 -8.46
N LYS A 745 33.85 -4.98 -9.30
CA LYS A 745 35.26 -5.12 -8.93
C LYS A 745 35.80 -3.75 -8.54
N ILE A 746 36.33 -3.64 -7.31
CA ILE A 746 36.90 -2.40 -6.77
C ILE A 746 38.40 -2.61 -6.50
N TRP A 747 39.25 -1.70 -6.98
CA TRP A 747 40.69 -1.74 -6.71
C TRP A 747 41.30 -0.34 -6.68
N VAL A 748 42.51 -0.22 -6.12
CA VAL A 748 43.30 1.01 -6.18
C VAL A 748 44.32 0.89 -7.30
N GLU A 749 44.35 1.88 -8.19
CA GLU A 749 45.33 2.00 -9.26
C GLU A 749 45.87 3.44 -9.29
N ASN A 750 47.19 3.59 -9.19
CA ASN A 750 47.87 4.90 -9.19
C ASN A 750 47.35 5.92 -8.15
N GLY A 751 46.76 5.44 -7.05
CA GLY A 751 46.24 6.30 -5.98
C GLY A 751 44.77 6.71 -6.13
N SER A 752 44.11 6.29 -7.21
CA SER A 752 42.66 6.47 -7.40
C SER A 752 41.94 5.13 -7.24
N PHE A 753 40.68 5.17 -6.80
CA PHE A 753 39.84 3.99 -6.78
C PHE A 753 39.25 3.75 -8.17
N LYS A 754 39.17 2.49 -8.56
CA LYS A 754 38.55 2.03 -9.78
C LYS A 754 37.37 1.15 -9.42
N VAL A 755 36.23 1.38 -10.06
CA VAL A 755 35.01 0.57 -9.89
C VAL A 755 34.61 0.07 -11.26
N GLN A 756 34.51 -1.25 -11.42
CA GLN A 756 34.12 -1.86 -12.69
C GLN A 756 32.86 -2.69 -12.50
N ASP A 757 31.83 -2.41 -13.29
CA ASP A 757 30.61 -3.21 -13.38
C ASP A 757 30.88 -4.51 -14.15
N LEU A 758 30.69 -5.65 -13.48
CA LEU A 758 30.90 -6.99 -14.05
C LEU A 758 29.65 -7.53 -14.75
N GLN A 759 28.49 -6.88 -14.59
CA GLN A 759 27.21 -7.27 -15.19
C GLN A 759 26.82 -6.39 -16.39
N GLY A 760 27.58 -5.32 -16.65
CA GLY A 760 27.81 -4.80 -18.00
C GLY A 760 26.88 -3.67 -18.47
N LEU A 761 26.86 -2.52 -17.78
CA LEU A 761 26.46 -1.24 -18.38
C LEU A 761 27.34 -0.05 -17.94
N SER A 762 27.86 -0.07 -16.71
CA SER A 762 28.54 1.08 -16.07
C SER A 762 30.05 1.14 -16.32
N GLY A 763 30.55 0.51 -17.39
CA GLY A 763 31.99 0.47 -17.73
C GLY A 763 32.97 0.31 -16.55
N THR A 764 34.05 1.10 -16.56
CA THR A 764 35.09 1.18 -15.52
C THR A 764 35.33 2.62 -15.08
N ASP A 765 34.78 2.97 -13.94
CA ASP A 765 34.81 4.30 -13.36
C ASP A 765 36.08 4.58 -12.57
N THR A 766 36.45 5.85 -12.55
CA THR A 766 37.59 6.38 -11.79
C THR A 766 37.08 7.32 -10.72
N LEU A 767 37.31 6.97 -9.45
CA LEU A 767 36.90 7.77 -8.31
C LEU A 767 38.11 8.52 -7.70
N GLN A 768 37.94 9.82 -7.51
CA GLN A 768 38.90 10.72 -6.87
C GLN A 768 38.18 11.59 -5.84
N GLY A 769 38.81 11.82 -4.69
CA GLY A 769 38.18 12.62 -3.62
C GLY A 769 36.81 12.08 -3.19
N ILE A 770 36.61 10.76 -3.18
CA ILE A 770 35.35 10.12 -2.76
C ILE A 770 35.56 9.43 -1.41
N GLU A 771 34.75 9.78 -0.43
CA GLU A 771 34.77 9.18 0.90
C GLU A 771 33.97 7.89 0.94
N ARG A 772 32.86 7.80 0.19
CA ARG A 772 31.99 6.61 0.21
C ARG A 772 31.51 6.16 -1.16
N LEU A 773 31.41 4.85 -1.32
CA LEU A 773 30.67 4.20 -2.40
C LEU A 773 29.44 3.50 -1.82
N GLN A 774 28.26 4.02 -2.12
CA GLN A 774 26.98 3.47 -1.71
C GLN A 774 26.48 2.46 -2.75
N LEU A 775 26.18 1.25 -2.28
CA LEU A 775 25.72 0.09 -3.07
C LEU A 775 24.43 -0.46 -2.44
N ASP A 776 23.71 -1.32 -3.18
CA ASP A 776 22.51 -1.96 -2.64
C ASP A 776 22.83 -2.82 -1.40
N GLY A 777 22.31 -2.39 -0.26
CA GLY A 777 22.49 -3.03 1.05
C GLY A 777 23.89 -2.95 1.65
N THR A 778 24.85 -2.25 1.04
CA THR A 778 26.23 -2.12 1.56
C THR A 778 26.82 -0.77 1.18
N THR A 779 27.62 -0.17 2.05
CA THR A 779 28.42 1.01 1.74
C THR A 779 29.88 0.66 1.95
N VAL A 780 30.74 1.11 1.05
CA VAL A 780 32.19 1.00 1.17
C VAL A 780 32.72 2.35 1.59
N ALA A 781 33.33 2.44 2.76
CA ALA A 781 34.03 3.64 3.20
C ALA A 781 35.45 3.60 2.66
N PHE A 782 35.89 4.66 1.99
CA PHE A 782 37.26 4.87 1.53
C PHE A 782 38.05 5.80 2.45
N ASP A 783 37.38 6.46 3.40
CA ASP A 783 37.95 7.53 4.22
C ASP A 783 38.75 7.03 5.44
N GLY A 784 40.04 7.38 5.44
CA GLY A 784 40.97 7.14 6.55
C GLY A 784 40.61 7.89 7.84
N ASN A 785 40.17 9.15 7.71
CA ASN A 785 40.09 10.09 8.82
C ASN A 785 38.67 10.58 9.15
N GLY A 786 37.69 10.29 8.30
CA GLY A 786 36.29 10.60 8.58
C GLY A 786 35.65 9.55 9.50
N VAL A 787 34.32 9.61 9.58
CA VAL A 787 33.52 8.88 10.57
C VAL A 787 33.78 7.37 10.51
N GLY A 788 33.88 6.79 9.30
CA GLY A 788 34.11 5.37 9.13
C GLY A 788 35.46 4.93 9.70
N GLY A 789 36.53 5.62 9.33
CA GLY A 789 37.86 5.35 9.86
C GLY A 789 37.96 5.55 11.39
N GLN A 790 37.30 6.56 11.93
CA GLN A 790 37.28 6.83 13.38
C GLN A 790 36.57 5.71 14.16
N VAL A 791 35.39 5.30 13.73
CA VAL A 791 34.65 4.19 14.34
C VAL A 791 35.45 2.88 14.25
N TYR A 792 36.13 2.63 13.13
CA TYR A 792 36.97 1.45 12.96
C TYR A 792 38.09 1.39 14.00
N ARG A 793 38.83 2.50 14.14
CA ARG A 793 39.92 2.61 15.11
C ARG A 793 39.42 2.49 16.54
N LEU A 794 38.29 3.10 16.86
CA LEU A 794 37.69 3.01 18.19
C LEU A 794 37.28 1.58 18.51
N TYR A 795 36.67 0.87 17.56
CA TYR A 795 36.28 -0.52 17.71
C TYR A 795 37.50 -1.42 17.94
N GLN A 796 38.54 -1.27 17.11
CA GLN A 796 39.77 -2.03 17.26
C GLN A 796 40.46 -1.72 18.59
N ALA A 797 40.44 -0.46 19.03
CA ALA A 797 40.99 -0.09 20.32
C ALA A 797 40.22 -0.70 21.50
N ALA A 798 38.89 -0.77 21.39
CA ALA A 798 38.03 -1.33 22.42
C ALA A 798 38.17 -2.85 22.51
N PHE A 799 38.18 -3.56 21.37
CA PHE A 799 37.98 -5.02 21.35
C PHE A 799 39.18 -5.82 20.83
N ASP A 800 40.24 -5.15 20.37
CA ASP A 800 41.48 -5.76 19.86
C ASP A 800 41.23 -6.74 18.68
N ARG A 801 40.28 -6.38 17.82
CA ARG A 801 39.92 -7.14 16.61
C ARG A 801 39.27 -6.24 15.58
N ALA A 802 39.27 -6.69 14.33
CA ALA A 802 38.45 -6.07 13.29
C ALA A 802 36.95 -6.29 13.59
N PRO A 803 36.11 -5.27 13.40
CA PRO A 803 34.66 -5.43 13.48
C PRO A 803 34.14 -6.33 12.35
N ASP A 804 33.02 -7.01 12.58
CA ASP A 804 32.24 -7.61 11.50
C ASP A 804 31.38 -6.54 10.81
N GLN A 805 30.82 -6.87 9.64
CA GLN A 805 30.05 -5.91 8.82
C GLN A 805 28.85 -5.32 9.57
N VAL A 806 28.17 -6.13 10.38
CA VAL A 806 26.96 -5.71 11.12
C VAL A 806 27.32 -4.75 12.25
N GLY A 807 28.32 -5.11 13.06
CA GLY A 807 28.82 -4.26 14.14
C GLY A 807 29.40 -2.95 13.61
N MET A 808 30.18 -3.02 12.53
CA MET A 808 30.76 -1.82 11.91
C MET A 808 29.65 -0.90 11.36
N GLY A 809 28.68 -1.47 10.65
CA GLY A 809 27.54 -0.74 10.11
C GLY A 809 26.68 -0.08 11.18
N PHE A 810 26.42 -0.78 12.28
CA PHE A 810 25.68 -0.23 13.43
C PHE A 810 26.36 1.03 13.99
N TRP A 811 27.67 0.99 14.26
CA TRP A 811 28.35 2.13 14.90
C TRP A 811 28.63 3.29 13.95
N ILE A 812 28.91 3.01 12.67
CA ILE A 812 28.94 4.07 11.65
C ILE A 812 27.57 4.76 11.57
N HIS A 813 26.50 3.99 11.54
CA HIS A 813 25.15 4.54 11.46
C HIS A 813 24.80 5.46 12.64
N HIS A 814 25.23 5.11 13.85
CA HIS A 814 25.10 5.98 15.02
C HIS A 814 25.92 7.26 14.87
N ALA A 815 27.17 7.16 14.39
CA ALA A 815 28.04 8.31 14.20
C ALA A 815 27.53 9.25 13.08
N ASP A 816 27.01 8.69 11.99
CA ASP A 816 26.38 9.44 10.89
C ASP A 816 25.14 10.21 11.36
N ARG A 817 24.43 9.73 12.40
CA ARG A 817 23.34 10.47 13.06
C ARG A 817 23.81 11.52 14.09
N GLY A 818 25.11 11.82 14.10
CA GLY A 818 25.70 12.85 14.95
C GLY A 818 26.05 12.39 16.36
N GLN A 819 26.01 11.09 16.66
CA GLN A 819 26.52 10.59 17.94
C GLN A 819 28.04 10.72 17.97
N ASP A 820 28.57 11.44 18.95
CA ASP A 820 30.00 11.64 19.07
C ASP A 820 30.74 10.34 19.48
N LEU A 821 32.04 10.28 19.17
CA LEU A 821 32.88 9.12 19.47
C LEU A 821 32.96 8.77 20.96
N VAL A 822 32.85 9.75 21.87
CA VAL A 822 32.92 9.49 23.32
C VAL A 822 31.64 8.78 23.78
N SER A 823 30.49 9.18 23.26
CA SER A 823 29.20 8.51 23.50
C SER A 823 29.21 7.08 22.96
N ILE A 824 29.76 6.85 21.77
CA ILE A 824 29.96 5.49 21.22
C ILE A 824 30.92 4.67 22.11
N ALA A 825 32.03 5.27 22.53
CA ALA A 825 32.99 4.63 23.43
C ALA A 825 32.37 4.27 24.79
N GLU A 826 31.43 5.06 25.29
CA GLU A 826 30.69 4.76 26.52
C GLU A 826 29.84 3.49 26.40
N ALA A 827 29.18 3.30 25.25
CA ALA A 827 28.47 2.07 24.97
C ALA A 827 29.41 0.86 24.88
N PHE A 828 30.62 1.03 24.32
CA PHE A 828 31.64 -0.01 24.31
C PHE A 828 32.06 -0.42 25.71
N VAL A 829 32.49 0.53 26.55
CA VAL A 829 33.03 0.21 27.88
C VAL A 829 31.98 -0.36 28.85
N THR A 830 30.69 -0.12 28.58
CA THR A 830 29.58 -0.66 29.39
C THR A 830 29.07 -2.02 28.88
N SER A 831 29.44 -2.41 27.65
CA SER A 831 29.04 -3.66 27.01
C SER A 831 29.51 -4.92 27.75
N ALA A 832 28.77 -6.01 27.57
CA ALA A 832 29.15 -7.33 28.09
C ALA A 832 30.46 -7.85 27.46
N GLU A 833 30.71 -7.52 26.19
CA GLU A 833 31.93 -7.91 25.48
C GLU A 833 33.16 -7.24 26.10
N PHE A 834 33.11 -5.93 26.36
CA PHE A 834 34.21 -5.22 27.00
C PHE A 834 34.50 -5.74 28.41
N LYS A 835 33.44 -6.02 29.19
CA LYS A 835 33.56 -6.66 30.52
C LYS A 835 34.12 -8.08 30.45
N THR A 836 33.92 -8.80 29.35
CA THR A 836 34.53 -10.11 29.14
C THR A 836 36.01 -9.98 28.81
N LEU A 837 36.37 -9.02 27.96
CA LEU A 837 37.73 -8.81 27.50
C LEU A 837 38.65 -8.24 28.60
N TYR A 838 38.17 -7.24 29.35
CA TYR A 838 38.94 -6.56 30.40
C TYR A 838 38.62 -7.09 31.80
N GLY A 839 37.52 -7.81 31.99
CA GLY A 839 37.03 -8.29 33.29
C GLY A 839 35.87 -7.46 33.84
N ALA A 840 35.15 -8.00 34.83
CA ALA A 840 33.99 -7.31 35.42
C ALA A 840 34.37 -6.05 36.23
N ALA A 841 35.62 -5.96 36.67
CA ALA A 841 36.19 -4.81 37.39
C ALA A 841 37.73 -4.76 37.24
N PRO A 842 38.26 -4.51 36.01
CA PRO A 842 39.70 -4.34 35.81
C PRO A 842 40.23 -3.17 36.62
N THR A 843 41.49 -3.27 37.04
CA THR A 843 42.21 -2.11 37.58
C THR A 843 42.55 -1.14 36.46
N ASN A 844 42.61 0.17 36.76
CA ASN A 844 43.02 1.19 35.79
C ASN A 844 44.38 0.87 35.13
N ALA A 845 45.30 0.26 35.89
CA ALA A 845 46.59 -0.19 35.38
C ALA A 845 46.49 -1.28 34.29
N GLU A 846 45.61 -2.26 34.49
CA GLU A 846 45.40 -3.34 33.51
C GLU A 846 44.78 -2.81 32.21
N VAL A 847 43.86 -1.86 32.31
CA VAL A 847 43.23 -1.24 31.13
C VAL A 847 44.24 -0.41 30.34
N ILE A 848 45.01 0.47 31.00
CA ILE A 848 46.01 1.30 30.34
C ILE A 848 47.10 0.45 29.70
N ASP A 849 47.63 -0.55 30.41
CA ASP A 849 48.68 -1.41 29.87
C ASP A 849 48.20 -2.13 28.60
N ARG A 850 46.97 -2.64 28.59
CA ARG A 850 46.36 -3.26 27.40
C ARG A 850 46.16 -2.28 26.25
N LEU A 851 45.69 -1.06 26.49
CA LEU A 851 45.54 -0.07 25.42
C LEU A 851 46.87 0.27 24.74
N TYR A 852 47.97 0.35 25.48
CA TYR A 852 49.29 0.53 24.88
C TYR A 852 49.69 -0.63 23.97
N TYR A 853 49.43 -1.88 24.37
CA TYR A 853 49.77 -3.04 23.54
C TYR A 853 48.84 -3.22 22.35
N ASN A 854 47.54 -3.04 22.54
CA ASN A 854 46.53 -3.35 21.53
C ASN A 854 46.40 -2.24 20.50
N VAL A 855 46.56 -0.98 20.93
CA VAL A 855 46.35 0.20 20.07
C VAL A 855 47.68 0.75 19.55
N LEU A 856 48.67 0.87 20.42
CA LEU A 856 49.97 1.47 20.06
C LEU A 856 51.03 0.40 19.71
N HIS A 857 50.69 -0.89 19.84
CA HIS A 857 51.57 -2.02 19.54
C HIS A 857 52.94 -1.97 20.26
N ARG A 858 52.97 -1.41 21.48
CA ARG A 858 54.18 -1.31 22.30
C ARG A 858 53.88 -1.32 23.81
N ALA A 859 54.93 -1.53 24.60
CA ALA A 859 54.83 -1.37 26.05
C ALA A 859 54.68 0.13 26.44
N PRO A 860 53.96 0.43 27.53
CA PRO A 860 53.82 1.79 28.03
C PRO A 860 55.15 2.32 28.57
N ASP A 861 55.53 3.54 28.20
CA ASP A 861 56.63 4.25 28.82
C ASP A 861 56.21 4.78 30.21
N ALA A 862 57.18 4.98 31.11
CA ALA A 862 56.91 5.26 32.52
C ALA A 862 56.12 6.56 32.74
N GLU A 863 56.38 7.58 31.93
CA GLU A 863 55.74 8.91 32.03
C GLU A 863 54.31 8.87 31.47
N GLY A 864 54.12 8.31 30.27
CA GLY A 864 52.82 8.14 29.64
C GLY A 864 51.89 7.22 30.44
N ARG A 865 52.43 6.13 31.01
CA ARG A 865 51.67 5.25 31.91
C ARG A 865 51.19 5.97 33.15
N ALA A 866 52.08 6.74 33.80
CA ALA A 866 51.75 7.47 35.02
C ALA A 866 50.72 8.57 34.77
N PHE A 867 50.79 9.24 33.62
CA PHE A 867 49.81 10.25 33.21
C PHE A 867 48.40 9.66 33.10
N TRP A 868 48.22 8.58 32.34
CA TRP A 868 46.88 8.00 32.13
C TRP A 868 46.30 7.36 33.38
N LEU A 869 47.15 6.80 34.24
CA LEU A 869 46.75 6.34 35.56
C LEU A 869 46.23 7.49 36.43
N ASP A 870 46.93 8.63 36.45
CA ASP A 870 46.50 9.81 37.22
C ASP A 870 45.14 10.33 36.72
N VAL A 871 44.92 10.34 35.39
CA VAL A 871 43.65 10.73 34.76
C VAL A 871 42.49 9.86 35.26
N LEU A 872 42.64 8.54 35.25
CA LEU A 872 41.57 7.62 35.66
C LEU A 872 41.41 7.56 37.19
N ASP A 873 42.50 7.50 37.95
CA ASP A 873 42.48 7.36 39.42
C ASP A 873 41.89 8.60 40.09
N ARG A 874 42.18 9.80 39.56
CA ARG A 874 41.60 11.06 40.04
C ARG A 874 40.27 11.41 39.39
N LYS A 875 39.76 10.55 38.49
CA LYS A 875 38.50 10.75 37.74
C LYS A 875 38.48 12.07 36.97
N LEU A 876 39.61 12.45 36.38
CA LEU A 876 39.72 13.65 35.54
C LEU A 876 39.02 13.46 34.19
N ALA A 877 38.90 12.22 33.73
CA ALA A 877 38.11 11.82 32.57
C ALA A 877 37.53 10.41 32.76
N PRO A 878 36.39 10.08 32.14
CA PRO A 878 35.89 8.71 32.11
C PRO A 878 36.75 7.83 31.19
N LEU A 879 36.65 6.51 31.36
CA LEU A 879 37.38 5.56 30.54
C LEU A 879 37.05 5.67 29.04
N SER A 880 35.81 6.02 28.69
CA SER A 880 35.38 6.26 27.31
C SER A 880 36.22 7.35 26.62
N SER A 881 36.48 8.48 27.29
CA SER A 881 37.33 9.54 26.74
C SER A 881 38.80 9.12 26.62
N VAL A 882 39.31 8.31 27.55
CA VAL A 882 40.67 7.75 27.45
C VAL A 882 40.77 6.80 26.26
N LEU A 883 39.77 5.95 26.05
CA LEU A 883 39.71 5.02 24.92
C LEU A 883 39.74 5.77 23.58
N VAL A 884 38.93 6.82 23.43
CA VAL A 884 38.96 7.71 22.24
C VAL A 884 40.33 8.37 22.07
N GLY A 885 40.97 8.79 23.16
CA GLY A 885 42.32 9.39 23.12
C GLY A 885 43.40 8.43 22.59
N PHE A 886 43.29 7.13 22.89
CA PHE A 886 44.18 6.11 22.33
C PHE A 886 43.83 5.80 20.87
N SER A 887 42.54 5.63 20.54
CA SER A 887 42.09 5.30 19.18
C SER A 887 42.47 6.40 18.18
N GLU A 888 42.36 7.67 18.57
CA GLU A 888 42.67 8.82 17.71
C GLU A 888 44.09 9.36 17.89
N SER A 889 44.97 8.59 18.53
CA SER A 889 46.38 8.94 18.61
C SER A 889 47.03 8.90 17.22
N LYS A 890 47.94 9.85 16.95
CA LYS A 890 48.69 9.90 15.68
C LYS A 890 49.41 8.59 15.36
N GLU A 891 49.88 7.90 16.39
CA GLU A 891 50.55 6.60 16.28
C GLU A 891 49.57 5.51 15.80
N ASN A 892 48.36 5.43 16.37
CA ASN A 892 47.35 4.47 15.92
C ASN A 892 46.82 4.76 14.50
N VAL A 893 46.53 6.03 14.20
CA VAL A 893 46.08 6.45 12.85
C VAL A 893 47.09 6.05 11.78
N ALA A 894 48.39 6.26 12.04
CA ALA A 894 49.44 5.85 11.11
C ALA A 894 49.56 4.33 10.96
N ASN A 895 49.37 3.57 12.04
CA ASN A 895 49.43 2.11 12.02
C ASN A 895 48.30 1.46 11.21
N LEU A 896 47.13 2.11 11.15
CA LEU A 896 45.92 1.57 10.52
C LEU A 896 45.59 2.20 9.15
N ALA A 897 46.34 3.22 8.74
CA ALA A 897 46.10 3.98 7.51
C ALA A 897 46.04 3.10 6.24
N GLU A 898 46.90 2.08 6.10
CA GLU A 898 46.88 1.21 4.91
C GLU A 898 45.64 0.30 4.86
N VAL A 899 45.17 -0.17 6.03
CA VAL A 899 43.99 -1.05 6.11
C VAL A 899 42.73 -0.25 5.80
N ILE A 900 42.61 0.94 6.37
CA ILE A 900 41.46 1.82 6.12
C ILE A 900 41.50 2.39 4.70
N GLY A 901 42.68 2.74 4.18
CA GLY A 901 42.85 3.26 2.82
C GLY A 901 42.58 2.25 1.69
N LYS A 902 42.39 0.96 2.01
CA LYS A 902 41.88 -0.05 1.06
C LYS A 902 40.36 -0.15 1.05
N GLY A 903 39.70 0.61 1.93
CA GLY A 903 38.28 0.61 2.18
C GLY A 903 37.79 -0.64 2.91
N PHE A 904 36.63 -0.51 3.56
CA PHE A 904 35.96 -1.63 4.21
C PHE A 904 34.44 -1.56 3.99
N ASP A 905 33.84 -2.74 3.85
CA ASP A 905 32.41 -2.89 3.60
C ASP A 905 31.63 -2.85 4.92
N TYR A 906 30.50 -2.14 4.94
CA TYR A 906 29.54 -2.14 6.04
C TYR A 906 28.10 -2.03 5.53
N THR A 907 27.14 -2.55 6.29
CA THR A 907 25.73 -2.57 5.90
C THR A 907 24.94 -1.59 6.77
N THR A 908 24.04 -0.80 6.18
CA THR A 908 23.08 0.01 6.95
C THR A 908 22.20 -0.89 7.80
N TRP A 909 22.22 -0.68 9.12
CA TRP A 909 21.37 -1.40 10.06
C TRP A 909 19.92 -0.93 9.90
N TYR A 910 19.09 -1.75 9.25
CA TYR A 910 17.65 -1.71 9.44
C TYR A 910 17.35 -2.57 10.67
N GLY A 911 16.77 -1.95 11.70
CA GLY A 911 16.36 -2.62 12.93
C GLY A 911 15.41 -3.78 12.66
#